data_AF-A0ABC8Z1S6-F1
#
_entry.id   AF-A0ABC8Z1S6-F1
#
_cell.length_a   1.000
_cell.length_b   1.000
_cell.length_c   1.000
_cell.angle_alpha   90.00
_cell.angle_beta   90.00
_cell.angle_gamma   90.00
#
_symmetry.space_group_name_H-M   'P 1'
#
loop_
_entity.id
_entity.type
_entity.pdbx_description
1 polymer ?
#
loop_
_entity_poly.entity_id
_entity_poly.type
_entity_poly.pdbx_seq_one_letter_code
_entity_poly.pdbx_strand_id
1 'polypeptide(L)'
;MTMANHGPRPVVLHLVLLQIQLAVAVCPLLPPSTAASYTSNHTTAAARAPSVPCLPDQASALLRLKRSFITTDYSVVAFRSWRAGTDCCRWLGVRCGDADGRVTSLDLGDCNLYSGHLDSAVFELSSLRYLNLGGNYFNESKLPSSGFERLTKLTNLNLSSSNFGGEVPHGIGRLTNLVSLDLSARTVIDYLPGMGFHYHAETAGWLITLPNVTTLVANLGSLRELRLGFVYMFQSEEWCEPIAKHTPNLRVLSLPFCFVSGPICRSLSALHSLSVIDLQYNSLTGPIPDFFANFSFLSVIQLSYNNLEGMVSPAIFQHKKLVTINLHRNFQISGSLPNFSADSCLQDLVVGYTNFSGTIPSSIGNIKSLMKLGLDAPGFSGNLPSSIGRLKSLNELRVSGLDLVGSIPSWIANLTSLEVLQFSTCGLDGSIPSYLGGLSKLRTLALYHCKFSGDISTHISNLTQVEILDLGSNNFTGMVELNSLWKLPNLSVLNLSNNKIVVVDGEQNSSSMVSYPNIMDLRLASCSIKNFPSILRHLNEIGGLDLSDNQIYGAIPQWVWETLSNHELSFLDFSRNKLTNIGYDDTFLPIYIDTLNLSSNMFEGTIPLPQYSTFELDYSNNMFSSMPLNISSQLEQLTVFRASRNNLSGNLSPFFCSRDLQILDLSYNIFNGAIPSCLIQDANSLKVLNLRENQLYGELPRYITENCTLEMLDLSGNRIEGRLPKSLASCKMLEVLDIGNNEIGDSFPCWMSTLPKLQVLVLKYNKFFGQIEPSVATDKITCEFPSVRILDLASNNFSGTLTEEWFSTLMAMMIANTNETLVMEYTGYQGELYQVATVLTYKGSEVPFEKILRTLAFLDVSNNALQGRIPENIGELVLLLVVNMSHNSFTGPIPPQLGHLRQLESLDLSSNELSGEIPQELASLDFLTVLNLSENKLLGPIPKSPQFMTFSSSSFVGNDGLCGPPLSKECINTTTPTVTLNYSKKKSVDIISFFSAGLGFGVGFAIAIVVAWVVPIRKRS
;
A
#
# COMPACT_ATOMS: atom_id res chain seq x y z
N MET A 1 8.08 33.37 18.02
CA MET A 1 7.63 34.53 18.83
C MET A 1 6.31 34.99 18.23
N THR A 2 5.25 35.06 19.06
CA THR A 2 3.85 35.46 18.75
C THR A 2 3.15 34.77 17.57
N MET A 3 2.69 33.53 17.77
CA MET A 3 1.60 32.95 16.97
C MET A 3 0.27 33.50 17.48
N ALA A 4 -0.48 34.15 16.60
CA ALA A 4 -1.83 34.61 16.88
C ALA A 4 -2.79 33.41 16.80
N ASN A 5 -3.42 33.10 17.93
CA ASN A 5 -4.50 32.11 18.06
C ASN A 5 -5.67 32.45 17.14
N HIS A 6 -5.84 31.68 16.07
CA HIS A 6 -7.14 31.49 15.42
C HIS A 6 -7.71 30.15 15.90
N GLY A 7 -8.65 30.21 16.86
CA GLY A 7 -9.33 29.02 17.37
C GLY A 7 -10.27 28.42 16.32
N PRO A 8 -10.32 27.08 16.15
CA PRO A 8 -11.33 26.45 15.34
C PRO A 8 -12.63 26.23 16.14
N ARG A 9 -13.77 26.37 15.44
CA ARG A 9 -15.14 26.28 15.98
C ARG A 9 -15.52 24.81 16.28
N PRO A 10 -16.01 24.46 17.48
CA PRO A 10 -16.39 23.10 17.83
C PRO A 10 -17.91 22.88 17.64
N VAL A 11 -18.34 22.20 16.59
CA VAL A 11 -19.77 21.81 16.43
C VAL A 11 -20.00 20.41 15.87
N VAL A 12 -19.06 19.80 15.13
CA VAL A 12 -19.35 18.60 14.31
C VAL A 12 -19.35 17.28 15.09
N LEU A 13 -18.45 17.07 16.07
CA LEU A 13 -18.37 15.80 16.80
C LEU A 13 -19.40 15.66 17.94
N HIS A 14 -19.74 16.79 18.58
CA HIS A 14 -20.86 16.84 19.51
C HIS A 14 -22.17 16.51 18.80
N LEU A 15 -22.33 16.87 17.52
CA LEU A 15 -23.48 16.49 16.71
C LEU A 15 -23.60 14.99 16.46
N VAL A 16 -22.51 14.21 16.34
CA VAL A 16 -22.57 12.77 16.07
C VAL A 16 -22.98 11.98 17.32
N LEU A 17 -22.42 12.28 18.48
CA LEU A 17 -22.81 11.64 19.75
C LEU A 17 -24.19 12.12 20.24
N LEU A 18 -24.52 13.40 20.02
CA LEU A 18 -25.86 13.94 20.28
C LEU A 18 -26.87 13.38 19.28
N GLN A 19 -26.49 13.11 18.01
CA GLN A 19 -27.33 12.40 17.04
C GLN A 19 -27.52 10.93 17.40
N ILE A 20 -26.53 10.24 17.98
CA ILE A 20 -26.74 8.88 18.51
C ILE A 20 -27.71 8.91 19.70
N GLN A 21 -27.64 9.91 20.59
CA GLN A 21 -28.61 10.08 21.68
C GLN A 21 -29.99 10.56 21.21
N LEU A 22 -30.07 11.41 20.17
CA LEU A 22 -31.31 11.89 19.55
C LEU A 22 -31.94 10.84 18.62
N ALA A 23 -31.16 9.99 17.94
CA ALA A 23 -31.63 8.92 17.06
C ALA A 23 -32.35 7.82 17.84
N VAL A 24 -31.95 7.56 19.08
CA VAL A 24 -32.67 6.69 20.02
C VAL A 24 -34.08 7.24 20.33
N ALA A 25 -34.31 8.55 20.19
CA ALA A 25 -35.60 9.18 20.43
C ALA A 25 -36.56 9.18 19.21
N VAL A 26 -36.12 8.78 18.01
CA VAL A 26 -36.92 8.86 16.76
C VAL A 26 -37.66 7.55 16.42
N CYS A 27 -37.52 6.49 17.23
CA CYS A 27 -38.32 5.26 17.08
C CYS A 27 -39.47 5.22 18.11
N PRO A 28 -40.76 5.16 17.73
CA PRO A 28 -41.88 5.21 18.68
C PRO A 28 -42.08 3.92 19.52
N LEU A 29 -41.11 3.00 19.57
CA LEU A 29 -41.25 1.69 20.21
C LEU A 29 -40.15 1.32 21.22
N LEU A 30 -39.35 2.28 21.68
CA LEU A 30 -38.47 2.10 22.83
C LEU A 30 -39.12 2.71 24.08
N PRO A 31 -39.22 1.98 25.22
CA PRO A 31 -39.40 2.65 26.50
C PRO A 31 -38.18 3.55 26.73
N PRO A 32 -38.34 4.78 27.25
CA PRO A 32 -37.24 5.72 27.38
C PRO A 32 -36.12 5.11 28.24
N SER A 33 -34.95 4.89 27.63
CA SER A 33 -33.71 4.78 28.37
C SER A 33 -33.48 6.13 29.03
N THR A 34 -33.43 6.16 30.35
CA THR A 34 -33.05 7.32 31.14
C THR A 34 -31.60 7.71 30.83
N ALA A 35 -31.38 8.45 29.76
CA ALA A 35 -30.28 9.39 29.67
C ALA A 35 -30.64 10.53 30.63
N ALA A 36 -30.00 10.55 31.79
CA ALA A 36 -30.06 11.73 32.65
C ALA A 36 -29.25 12.84 31.99
N SER A 37 -29.83 13.52 30.99
CA SER A 37 -29.43 14.87 30.64
C SER A 37 -29.82 15.76 31.82
N TYR A 38 -28.86 16.08 32.69
CA TYR A 38 -29.06 17.14 33.69
C TYR A 38 -28.95 18.52 33.02
N THR A 39 -29.84 18.83 32.08
CA THR A 39 -30.21 20.22 31.81
C THR A 39 -31.30 20.59 32.80
N SER A 40 -30.90 21.18 33.93
CA SER A 40 -31.85 21.66 34.93
C SER A 40 -32.52 22.95 34.47
N ASN A 41 -33.64 22.82 33.76
CA ASN A 41 -34.69 23.84 33.72
C ASN A 41 -35.97 23.23 34.28
N HIS A 42 -36.12 23.27 35.61
CA HIS A 42 -37.41 23.13 36.27
C HIS A 42 -37.47 24.04 37.51
N THR A 43 -38.04 25.22 37.29
CA THR A 43 -38.77 26.00 38.29
C THR A 43 -40.05 25.24 38.66
N THR A 44 -39.98 24.36 39.65
CA THR A 44 -41.16 23.96 40.44
C THR A 44 -40.74 23.76 41.89
N ALA A 45 -41.23 24.66 42.74
CA ALA A 45 -41.01 24.68 44.17
C ALA A 45 -41.75 23.51 44.84
N ALA A 46 -41.01 22.51 45.31
CA ALA A 46 -41.45 21.60 46.35
C ALA A 46 -40.54 21.80 47.57
N ALA A 47 -41.15 21.97 48.74
CA ALA A 47 -40.49 22.35 49.99
C ALA A 47 -39.34 21.39 50.34
N ARG A 48 -38.11 21.94 50.37
CA ARG A 48 -36.87 21.22 50.71
C ARG A 48 -36.74 21.12 52.23
N ALA A 49 -36.44 19.92 52.72
CA ALA A 49 -35.86 19.72 54.05
C ALA A 49 -34.55 20.54 54.18
N PRO A 50 -34.09 20.87 55.40
CA PRO A 50 -32.89 21.69 55.58
C PRO A 50 -31.70 21.01 54.90
N SER A 51 -31.08 21.67 53.92
CA SER A 51 -29.88 21.15 53.28
C SER A 51 -28.74 21.13 54.30
N VAL A 52 -28.22 19.94 54.60
CA VAL A 52 -27.02 19.80 55.43
C VAL A 52 -25.85 20.47 54.68
N PRO A 53 -25.16 21.46 55.29
CA PRO A 53 -24.07 22.17 54.63
C PRO A 53 -22.87 21.24 54.38
N CYS A 54 -22.08 21.57 53.35
CA CYS A 54 -20.86 20.84 53.01
C CYS A 54 -19.92 20.70 54.22
N LEU A 55 -19.37 19.49 54.43
CA LEU A 55 -18.37 19.31 55.48
C LEU A 55 -17.08 20.09 55.17
N PRO A 56 -16.41 20.66 56.19
CA PRO A 56 -15.18 21.42 55.99
C PRO A 56 -14.04 20.67 55.30
N ASP A 57 -13.89 19.37 55.55
CA ASP A 57 -12.87 18.52 54.91
C ASP A 57 -13.12 18.39 53.40
N GLN A 58 -14.38 18.24 52.99
CA GLN A 58 -14.77 18.14 51.58
C GLN A 58 -14.51 19.46 50.84
N ALA A 59 -14.89 20.59 51.45
CA ALA A 59 -14.61 21.92 50.90
C ALA A 59 -13.09 22.19 50.81
N SER A 60 -12.31 21.74 51.79
CA SER A 60 -10.85 21.86 51.79
C SER A 60 -10.20 21.05 50.67
N ALA A 61 -10.61 19.78 50.50
CA ALA A 61 -10.12 18.92 49.42
C ALA A 61 -10.42 19.51 48.03
N LEU A 62 -11.63 20.02 47.82
CA LEU A 62 -12.00 20.70 46.56
C LEU A 62 -11.16 21.97 46.33
N LEU A 63 -10.95 22.82 47.36
CA LEU A 63 -10.10 24.00 47.21
C LEU A 63 -8.63 23.65 46.92
N ARG A 64 -8.14 22.52 47.43
CA ARG A 64 -6.83 21.98 47.07
C ARG A 64 -6.80 21.52 45.61
N LEU A 65 -7.79 20.75 45.17
CA LEU A 65 -7.93 20.34 43.78
C LEU A 65 -7.94 21.54 42.84
N LYS A 66 -8.69 22.61 43.17
CA LYS A 66 -8.70 23.88 42.41
C LYS A 66 -7.31 24.48 42.22
N ARG A 67 -6.42 24.40 43.22
CA ARG A 67 -5.06 24.95 43.14
C ARG A 67 -4.13 24.14 42.25
N SER A 68 -4.49 22.90 41.90
CA SER A 68 -3.69 22.06 41.00
C SER A 68 -3.79 22.52 39.53
N PHE A 69 -4.86 23.25 39.17
CA PHE A 69 -5.06 23.74 37.82
C PHE A 69 -4.35 25.09 37.57
N ILE A 70 -3.82 25.25 36.35
CA ILE A 70 -3.21 26.48 35.86
C ILE A 70 -4.31 27.56 35.72
N THR A 71 -3.97 28.79 36.10
CA THR A 71 -4.89 29.93 35.99
C THR A 71 -4.98 30.39 34.53
N THR A 72 -6.14 30.21 33.91
CA THR A 72 -6.50 30.62 32.55
C THR A 72 -7.89 31.29 32.59
N ASP A 73 -8.30 31.98 31.52
CA ASP A 73 -9.64 32.56 31.47
C ASP A 73 -10.74 31.50 31.65
N TYR A 74 -10.53 30.30 31.10
CA TYR A 74 -11.42 29.15 31.27
C TYR A 74 -11.48 28.67 32.72
N SER A 75 -10.33 28.49 33.40
CA SER A 75 -10.33 28.00 34.79
C SER A 75 -10.89 29.04 35.78
N VAL A 76 -10.73 30.33 35.51
CA VAL A 76 -11.38 31.41 36.28
C VAL A 76 -12.90 31.33 36.19
N VAL A 77 -13.44 31.00 35.01
CA VAL A 77 -14.88 30.80 34.81
C VAL A 77 -15.36 29.54 35.52
N ALA A 78 -14.71 28.40 35.29
CA ALA A 78 -15.10 27.11 35.86
C ALA A 78 -15.13 27.13 37.41
N PHE A 79 -14.14 27.77 38.04
CA PHE A 79 -14.00 27.83 39.50
C PHE A 79 -14.55 29.11 40.14
N ARG A 80 -15.36 29.90 39.43
CA ARG A 80 -15.88 31.20 39.89
C ARG A 80 -16.66 31.11 41.21
N SER A 81 -17.44 30.04 41.40
CA SER A 81 -18.23 29.82 42.61
C SER A 81 -17.42 29.23 43.76
N TRP A 82 -16.23 28.67 43.50
CA TRP A 82 -15.42 27.95 44.49
C TRP A 82 -14.67 28.94 45.38
N ARG A 83 -15.33 29.38 46.46
CA ARG A 83 -14.82 30.40 47.39
C ARG A 83 -14.73 29.84 48.81
N ALA A 84 -13.58 30.03 49.45
CA ALA A 84 -13.41 29.65 50.86
C ALA A 84 -14.47 30.31 51.75
N GLY A 85 -15.00 29.55 52.71
CA GLY A 85 -16.06 30.01 53.63
C GLY A 85 -17.48 29.98 53.04
N THR A 86 -17.67 29.54 51.79
CA THR A 86 -18.99 29.28 51.21
C THR A 86 -19.30 27.79 51.16
N ASP A 87 -20.59 27.44 51.15
CA ASP A 87 -21.05 26.05 51.09
C ASP A 87 -20.67 25.39 49.75
N CYS A 88 -19.78 24.39 49.80
CA CYS A 88 -19.29 23.70 48.61
C CYS A 88 -20.39 22.96 47.84
N CYS A 89 -21.49 22.60 48.49
CA CYS A 89 -22.63 21.94 47.85
C CYS A 89 -23.37 22.85 46.86
N ARG A 90 -23.04 24.14 46.83
CA ARG A 90 -23.56 25.14 45.89
C ARG A 90 -22.55 25.53 44.82
N TRP A 91 -21.36 24.93 44.82
CA TRP A 91 -20.34 25.23 43.80
C TRP A 91 -20.70 24.58 42.47
N LEU A 92 -20.45 25.29 41.37
CA LEU A 92 -20.59 24.77 40.02
C LEU A 92 -19.76 23.48 39.90
N GLY A 93 -20.37 22.44 39.33
CA GLY A 93 -19.77 21.11 39.20
C GLY A 93 -19.81 20.24 40.47
N VAL A 94 -20.27 20.74 41.62
CA VAL A 94 -20.28 19.97 42.88
C VAL A 94 -21.72 19.65 43.31
N ARG A 95 -21.99 18.40 43.69
CA ARG A 95 -23.23 18.02 44.38
C ARG A 95 -22.94 17.18 45.62
N CYS A 96 -23.73 17.40 46.67
CA CYS A 96 -23.62 16.69 47.94
C CYS A 96 -24.81 15.78 48.20
N GLY A 97 -24.65 14.80 49.08
CA GLY A 97 -25.74 13.98 49.59
C GLY A 97 -26.68 14.79 50.49
N ASP A 98 -28.00 14.69 50.24
CA ASP A 98 -29.02 15.47 50.95
C ASP A 98 -29.08 15.18 52.47
N ALA A 99 -28.52 14.05 52.93
CA ALA A 99 -28.60 13.58 54.31
C ALA A 99 -27.36 13.89 55.17
N ASP A 100 -26.19 14.11 54.56
CA ASP A 100 -24.93 14.18 55.29
C ASP A 100 -23.95 15.27 54.81
N GLY A 101 -24.25 16.02 53.76
CA GLY A 101 -23.39 17.13 53.28
C GLY A 101 -22.07 16.68 52.65
N ARG A 102 -21.87 15.37 52.38
CA ARG A 102 -20.66 14.86 51.72
C ARG A 102 -20.77 14.98 50.21
N VAL A 103 -19.65 15.25 49.53
CA VAL A 103 -19.62 15.37 48.07
C VAL A 103 -19.87 14.00 47.43
N THR A 104 -20.85 13.93 46.54
CA THR A 104 -21.26 12.71 45.83
C THR A 104 -21.10 12.83 44.31
N SER A 105 -21.01 14.05 43.78
CA SER A 105 -20.76 14.30 42.36
C SER A 105 -19.74 15.42 42.21
N LEU A 106 -18.74 15.18 41.36
CA LEU A 106 -17.81 16.17 40.87
C LEU A 106 -17.78 16.11 39.34
N ASP A 107 -18.25 17.17 38.71
CA ASP A 107 -18.31 17.33 37.26
C ASP A 107 -17.56 18.59 36.84
N LEU A 108 -16.38 18.40 36.26
CA LEU A 108 -15.52 19.43 35.70
C LEU A 108 -15.21 19.15 34.23
N GLY A 109 -16.06 18.35 33.55
CA GLY A 109 -15.83 17.97 32.16
C GLY A 109 -15.93 19.17 31.20
N ASP A 110 -15.16 19.13 30.10
CA ASP A 110 -15.17 20.11 29.01
C ASP A 110 -15.03 21.57 29.46
N CYS A 111 -14.33 21.77 30.58
CA CYS A 111 -14.12 23.10 31.16
C CYS A 111 -12.84 23.77 30.64
N ASN A 112 -12.14 23.15 29.67
CA ASN A 112 -10.84 23.60 29.14
C ASN A 112 -9.83 23.89 30.27
N LEU A 113 -9.79 23.03 31.29
CA LEU A 113 -8.87 23.16 32.42
C LEU A 113 -7.51 22.58 32.06
N TYR A 114 -6.45 23.20 32.58
CA TYR A 114 -5.07 22.77 32.35
C TYR A 114 -4.41 22.39 33.68
N SER A 115 -3.80 21.21 33.76
CA SER A 115 -3.03 20.77 34.92
C SER A 115 -1.82 19.94 34.48
N GLY A 116 -0.78 19.89 35.31
CA GLY A 116 0.37 19.01 35.09
C GLY A 116 0.22 17.60 35.68
N HIS A 117 -0.85 17.32 36.44
CA HIS A 117 -1.15 16.02 37.06
C HIS A 117 -2.57 15.98 37.65
N LEU A 118 -3.05 14.79 38.03
CA LEU A 118 -4.25 14.62 38.85
C LEU A 118 -3.90 14.69 40.35
N ASP A 119 -4.35 15.73 41.06
CA ASP A 119 -4.07 15.91 42.49
C ASP A 119 -4.78 14.84 43.35
N SER A 120 -4.08 14.32 44.34
CA SER A 120 -4.58 13.27 45.25
C SER A 120 -5.75 13.71 46.13
N ALA A 121 -6.03 15.00 46.22
CA ALA A 121 -7.21 15.55 46.90
C ALA A 121 -8.53 14.94 46.39
N VAL A 122 -8.60 14.52 45.12
CA VAL A 122 -9.80 13.86 44.58
C VAL A 122 -10.13 12.55 45.32
N PHE A 123 -9.10 11.84 45.80
CA PHE A 123 -9.24 10.57 46.52
C PHE A 123 -9.65 10.74 47.99
N GLU A 124 -9.67 11.97 48.50
CA GLU A 124 -10.21 12.30 49.84
C GLU A 124 -11.75 12.35 49.83
N LEU A 125 -12.37 12.53 48.65
CA LEU A 125 -13.82 12.59 48.46
C LEU A 125 -14.43 11.17 48.34
N SER A 126 -14.25 10.34 49.37
CA SER A 126 -14.64 8.91 49.37
C SER A 126 -16.14 8.61 49.19
N SER A 127 -17.00 9.63 49.30
CA SER A 127 -18.45 9.52 49.03
C SER A 127 -18.82 9.73 47.55
N LEU A 128 -17.85 10.02 46.67
CA LEU A 128 -18.08 10.21 45.24
C LEU A 128 -18.77 9.00 44.60
N ARG A 129 -19.82 9.30 43.84
CA ARG A 129 -20.54 8.40 42.94
C ARG A 129 -20.29 8.75 41.49
N TYR A 130 -20.11 10.03 41.19
CA TYR A 130 -19.89 10.53 39.84
C TYR A 130 -18.63 11.42 39.80
N LEU A 131 -17.65 11.05 38.98
CA LEU A 131 -16.45 11.83 38.72
C LEU A 131 -16.29 12.01 37.20
N ASN A 132 -16.34 13.26 36.74
CA ASN A 132 -16.08 13.63 35.36
C ASN A 132 -14.99 14.70 35.28
N LEU A 133 -13.85 14.34 34.68
CA LEU A 133 -12.74 15.24 34.37
C LEU A 133 -12.43 15.26 32.86
N GLY A 134 -13.29 14.65 32.03
CA GLY A 134 -13.04 14.49 30.60
C GLY A 134 -13.00 15.82 29.84
N GLY A 135 -12.30 15.87 28.71
CA GLY A 135 -12.20 17.08 27.87
C GLY A 135 -11.40 18.23 28.51
N ASN A 136 -10.43 17.90 29.35
CA ASN A 136 -9.48 18.85 29.96
C ASN A 136 -8.05 18.48 29.56
N TYR A 137 -7.04 19.28 29.87
CA TYR A 137 -5.66 19.00 29.47
C TYR A 137 -4.76 18.71 30.68
N PHE A 138 -4.32 17.46 30.83
CA PHE A 138 -3.44 17.01 31.92
C PHE A 138 -1.98 16.82 31.50
N ASN A 139 -1.57 17.42 30.38
CA ASN A 139 -0.17 17.51 29.93
C ASN A 139 0.57 16.17 29.89
N GLU A 140 -0.07 15.13 29.35
CA GLU A 140 0.49 13.77 29.19
C GLU A 140 0.94 13.13 30.51
N SER A 141 0.43 13.64 31.63
CA SER A 141 0.81 13.16 32.95
C SER A 141 0.30 11.75 33.21
N LYS A 142 1.07 10.99 33.99
CA LYS A 142 0.69 9.62 34.34
C LYS A 142 -0.53 9.60 35.25
N LEU A 143 -1.47 8.69 34.99
CA LEU A 143 -2.54 8.40 35.95
C LEU A 143 -1.94 7.94 37.29
N PRO A 144 -2.47 8.41 38.44
CA PRO A 144 -2.01 7.95 39.75
C PRO A 144 -2.18 6.44 39.90
N SER A 145 -1.08 5.74 40.25
CA SER A 145 -1.07 4.28 40.37
C SER A 145 -1.86 3.74 41.57
N SER A 146 -2.24 4.60 42.52
CA SER A 146 -3.09 4.29 43.68
C SER A 146 -4.02 5.46 44.01
N GLY A 147 -5.07 5.20 44.79
CA GLY A 147 -6.07 6.17 45.24
C GLY A 147 -7.48 5.89 44.72
N PHE A 148 -7.61 5.40 43.48
CA PHE A 148 -8.91 5.05 42.90
C PHE A 148 -9.66 4.00 43.73
N GLU A 149 -8.96 3.02 44.30
CA GLU A 149 -9.54 1.98 45.15
C GLU A 149 -10.22 2.52 46.42
N ARG A 150 -10.00 3.79 46.79
CA ARG A 150 -10.65 4.46 47.92
C ARG A 150 -12.05 4.98 47.56
N LEU A 151 -12.36 5.16 46.28
CA LEU A 151 -13.63 5.68 45.77
C LEU A 151 -14.68 4.56 45.62
N THR A 152 -14.90 3.76 46.66
CA THR A 152 -15.69 2.51 46.58
C THR A 152 -17.18 2.72 46.24
N LYS A 153 -17.71 3.93 46.38
CA LYS A 153 -19.09 4.29 46.01
C LYS A 153 -19.23 4.77 44.56
N LEU A 154 -18.12 4.84 43.80
CA LEU A 154 -18.11 5.39 42.45
C LEU A 154 -18.90 4.49 41.49
N THR A 155 -19.84 5.10 40.77
CA THR A 155 -20.65 4.47 39.72
C THR A 155 -20.25 4.97 38.34
N ASN A 156 -19.70 6.17 38.22
CA ASN A 156 -19.30 6.77 36.95
C ASN A 156 -17.91 7.40 37.07
N LEU A 157 -16.99 6.96 36.22
CA LEU A 157 -15.66 7.52 36.06
C LEU A 157 -15.46 7.91 34.59
N ASN A 158 -15.31 9.21 34.33
CA ASN A 158 -14.99 9.76 33.01
C ASN A 158 -13.69 10.57 33.08
N LEU A 159 -12.64 10.05 32.43
CA LEU A 159 -11.35 10.69 32.23
C LEU A 159 -11.02 10.83 30.74
N SER A 160 -12.05 10.80 29.89
CA SER A 160 -11.88 10.78 28.44
C SER A 160 -11.30 12.09 27.92
N SER A 161 -10.48 12.04 26.88
CA SER A 161 -9.95 13.23 26.19
C SER A 161 -9.25 14.18 27.16
N SER A 162 -8.54 13.61 28.13
CA SER A 162 -7.87 14.35 29.20
C SER A 162 -6.34 14.48 28.99
N ASN A 163 -5.79 13.87 27.94
CA ASN A 163 -4.36 13.70 27.68
C ASN A 163 -3.61 13.12 28.90
N PHE A 164 -4.17 12.10 29.54
CA PHE A 164 -3.43 11.30 30.51
C PHE A 164 -2.56 10.27 29.78
N GLY A 165 -1.41 9.94 30.37
CA GLY A 165 -0.54 8.86 29.91
C GLY A 165 -0.32 7.76 30.96
N GLY A 166 0.50 6.77 30.60
CA GLY A 166 0.90 5.68 31.48
C GLY A 166 -0.09 4.52 31.57
N GLU A 167 0.13 3.63 32.53
CA GLU A 167 -0.66 2.40 32.69
C GLU A 167 -1.99 2.68 33.39
N VAL A 168 -3.08 2.02 32.95
CA VAL A 168 -4.37 2.03 33.64
C VAL A 168 -4.21 1.49 35.07
N PRO A 169 -4.53 2.27 36.12
CA PRO A 169 -4.34 1.85 37.51
C PRO A 169 -5.21 0.64 37.90
N HIS A 170 -4.59 -0.41 38.45
CA HIS A 170 -5.29 -1.61 38.94
C HIS A 170 -6.36 -1.31 40.01
N GLY A 171 -6.25 -0.18 40.72
CA GLY A 171 -7.26 0.29 41.68
C GLY A 171 -8.64 0.53 41.06
N ILE A 172 -8.72 0.88 39.77
CA ILE A 172 -9.98 1.05 39.04
C ILE A 172 -10.74 -0.29 38.96
N GLY A 173 -10.03 -1.41 38.76
CA GLY A 173 -10.63 -2.75 38.70
C GLY A 173 -11.18 -3.27 40.04
N ARG A 174 -11.03 -2.51 41.13
CA ARG A 174 -11.61 -2.81 42.45
C ARG A 174 -12.94 -2.07 42.72
N LEU A 175 -13.39 -1.22 41.80
CA LEU A 175 -14.60 -0.42 41.92
C LEU A 175 -15.86 -1.22 41.55
N THR A 176 -16.33 -2.10 42.43
CA THR A 176 -17.42 -3.05 42.16
C THR A 176 -18.78 -2.41 41.84
N ASN A 177 -18.99 -1.15 42.25
CA ASN A 177 -20.19 -0.37 41.97
C ASN A 177 -20.14 0.39 40.64
N LEU A 178 -19.03 0.30 39.90
CA LEU A 178 -18.84 1.05 38.68
C LEU A 178 -19.81 0.56 37.60
N VAL A 179 -20.57 1.51 37.05
CA VAL A 179 -21.57 1.32 35.99
C VAL A 179 -21.04 1.82 34.66
N SER A 180 -20.24 2.89 34.67
CA SER A 180 -19.65 3.50 33.49
C SER A 180 -18.17 3.80 33.71
N LEU A 181 -17.34 3.35 32.78
CA LEU A 181 -15.91 3.67 32.72
C LEU A 181 -15.57 4.22 31.33
N ASP A 182 -15.06 5.44 31.29
CA ASP A 182 -14.57 6.08 30.07
C ASP A 182 -13.14 6.61 30.26
N LEU A 183 -12.20 6.00 29.54
CA LEU A 183 -10.79 6.38 29.47
C LEU A 183 -10.37 6.77 28.05
N SER A 184 -11.34 6.96 27.14
CA SER A 184 -11.07 7.12 25.71
C SER A 184 -10.43 8.48 25.36
N ALA A 185 -9.63 8.57 24.28
CA ALA A 185 -9.15 9.86 23.77
C ALA A 185 -10.05 10.42 22.65
N ARG A 186 -10.09 11.76 22.52
CA ARG A 186 -10.71 12.43 21.37
C ARG A 186 -9.72 12.44 20.22
N THR A 187 -10.15 11.98 19.07
CA THR A 187 -9.49 12.28 17.79
C THR A 187 -10.55 12.76 16.80
N VAL A 188 -10.18 13.75 16.01
CA VAL A 188 -10.94 14.10 14.80
C VAL A 188 -10.32 13.31 13.67
N ILE A 189 -11.09 12.37 13.13
CA ILE A 189 -10.70 11.54 12.00
C ILE A 189 -11.45 12.08 10.80
N ASP A 190 -10.76 12.84 9.96
CA ASP A 190 -11.32 13.28 8.69
C ASP A 190 -10.91 12.28 7.60
N TYR A 191 -11.93 11.60 7.05
CA TYR A 191 -11.76 10.73 5.89
C TYR A 191 -11.95 11.56 4.62
N LEU A 192 -10.86 11.79 3.90
CA LEU A 192 -10.89 12.42 2.58
C LEU A 192 -10.96 11.32 1.51
N PRO A 193 -12.02 11.27 0.67
CA PRO A 193 -12.09 10.34 -0.46
C PRO A 193 -10.84 10.42 -1.33
N GLY A 194 -10.28 9.27 -1.71
CA GLY A 194 -9.08 9.20 -2.55
C GLY A 194 -7.75 9.37 -1.82
N MET A 195 -7.74 9.80 -0.55
CA MET A 195 -6.51 10.07 0.23
C MET A 195 -6.32 9.25 1.50
N GLY A 196 -7.39 8.66 2.06
CA GLY A 196 -7.31 8.04 3.38
C GLY A 196 -7.50 9.05 4.51
N PHE A 197 -6.85 8.84 5.66
CA PHE A 197 -7.09 9.65 6.86
C PHE A 197 -6.13 10.80 7.01
N HIS A 198 -6.69 11.97 7.30
CA HIS A 198 -5.97 13.00 8.03
C HIS A 198 -6.25 12.85 9.53
N TYR A 199 -5.17 12.67 10.29
CA TYR A 199 -5.21 12.68 11.75
C TYR A 199 -5.12 14.13 12.22
N HIS A 200 -6.23 14.70 12.66
CA HIS A 200 -6.19 15.84 13.57
C HIS A 200 -6.18 15.28 15.00
N ALA A 201 -5.03 14.71 15.40
CA ALA A 201 -4.78 14.40 16.79
C ALA A 201 -4.06 15.60 17.42
N GLU A 202 -4.62 16.17 18.48
CA GLU A 202 -3.87 17.10 19.35
C GLU A 202 -2.68 16.41 20.06
N THR A 203 -2.59 15.08 19.98
CA THR A 203 -1.51 14.27 20.55
C THR A 203 -1.10 13.13 19.61
N ALA A 204 0.17 13.11 19.23
CA ALA A 204 0.76 12.00 18.48
C ALA A 204 0.97 10.79 19.40
N GLY A 205 0.16 9.73 19.26
CA GLY A 205 0.45 8.40 19.82
C GLY A 205 -0.38 7.91 21.00
N TRP A 206 -0.13 6.65 21.37
CA TRP A 206 -0.81 5.90 22.44
C TRP A 206 -0.33 6.32 23.84
N LEU A 207 -1.02 7.26 24.47
CA LEU A 207 -0.60 7.75 25.79
C LEU A 207 -0.91 6.77 26.93
N ILE A 208 -2.07 6.10 26.89
CA ILE A 208 -2.52 5.17 27.93
C ILE A 208 -2.32 3.72 27.48
N THR A 209 -1.81 2.88 28.39
CA THR A 209 -1.62 1.45 28.14
C THR A 209 -2.41 0.58 29.11
N LEU A 210 -2.91 -0.56 28.63
CA LEU A 210 -3.61 -1.58 29.41
C LEU A 210 -2.96 -2.95 29.15
N PRO A 211 -2.03 -3.40 30.01
CA PRO A 211 -1.31 -4.65 29.80
C PRO A 211 -2.20 -5.89 29.85
N ASN A 212 -3.22 -5.87 30.71
CA ASN A 212 -4.13 -7.01 30.90
C ASN A 212 -5.56 -6.51 31.17
N VAL A 213 -6.49 -6.77 30.25
CA VAL A 213 -7.88 -6.37 30.42
C VAL A 213 -8.57 -7.06 31.59
N THR A 214 -8.15 -8.28 31.94
CA THR A 214 -8.72 -9.05 33.05
C THR A 214 -8.54 -8.32 34.38
N THR A 215 -7.38 -7.72 34.62
CA THR A 215 -7.10 -7.00 35.88
C THR A 215 -8.01 -5.78 36.05
N LEU A 216 -8.46 -5.19 34.93
CA LEU A 216 -9.43 -4.11 34.93
C LEU A 216 -10.85 -4.61 35.19
N VAL A 217 -11.30 -5.65 34.49
CA VAL A 217 -12.73 -6.03 34.49
C VAL A 217 -13.14 -7.09 35.51
N ALA A 218 -12.19 -7.78 36.15
CA ALA A 218 -12.45 -8.97 36.99
C ALA A 218 -13.56 -8.80 38.04
N ASN A 219 -13.73 -7.59 38.62
CA ASN A 219 -14.74 -7.33 39.65
C ASN A 219 -15.84 -6.35 39.22
N LEU A 220 -15.95 -6.02 37.93
CA LEU A 220 -16.85 -4.98 37.42
C LEU A 220 -18.22 -5.55 36.98
N GLY A 221 -18.84 -6.39 37.79
CA GLY A 221 -20.13 -7.05 37.45
C GLY A 221 -21.32 -6.10 37.26
N SER A 222 -21.22 -4.86 37.79
CA SER A 222 -22.22 -3.79 37.64
C SER A 222 -22.06 -2.98 36.36
N LEU A 223 -20.97 -3.18 35.62
CA LEU A 223 -20.59 -2.35 34.48
C LEU A 223 -21.60 -2.49 33.34
N ARG A 224 -21.99 -1.35 32.79
CA ARG A 224 -22.90 -1.22 31.64
C ARG A 224 -22.23 -0.51 30.47
N GLU A 225 -21.26 0.35 30.72
CA GLU A 225 -20.53 1.08 29.66
C GLU A 225 -19.02 0.97 29.89
N LEU A 226 -18.32 0.47 28.88
CA LEU A 226 -16.87 0.40 28.82
C LEU A 226 -16.39 1.08 27.53
N ARG A 227 -15.65 2.19 27.69
CA ARG A 227 -15.08 2.98 26.59
C ARG A 227 -13.58 3.15 26.81
N LEU A 228 -12.78 2.56 25.92
CA LEU A 228 -11.32 2.54 26.02
C LEU A 228 -10.62 2.98 24.72
N GLY A 229 -11.31 3.68 23.81
CA GLY A 229 -10.71 4.04 22.52
C GLY A 229 -9.38 4.79 22.67
N PHE A 230 -8.37 4.46 21.86
CA PHE A 230 -6.99 4.93 21.98
C PHE A 230 -6.21 4.46 23.22
N VAL A 231 -6.67 3.42 23.92
CA VAL A 231 -5.87 2.72 24.94
C VAL A 231 -5.15 1.53 24.32
N TYR A 232 -3.82 1.50 24.41
CA TYR A 232 -3.01 0.44 23.81
C TYR A 232 -3.05 -0.86 24.64
N MET A 233 -3.50 -1.96 24.04
CA MET A 233 -3.63 -3.26 24.70
C MET A 233 -2.50 -4.22 24.29
N PHE A 234 -1.53 -4.48 25.18
CA PHE A 234 -0.32 -5.28 24.89
C PHE A 234 -0.59 -6.77 24.58
N GLN A 235 -1.60 -7.38 25.21
CA GLN A 235 -1.95 -8.80 25.08
C GLN A 235 -3.42 -8.93 24.69
N SER A 236 -3.71 -8.63 23.43
CA SER A 236 -5.08 -8.39 22.99
C SER A 236 -5.78 -9.57 22.31
N GLU A 237 -5.12 -10.70 22.07
CA GLU A 237 -5.76 -11.85 21.38
C GLU A 237 -6.95 -12.45 22.14
N GLU A 238 -6.93 -12.41 23.48
CA GLU A 238 -8.00 -12.92 24.35
C GLU A 238 -8.81 -11.78 25.02
N TRP A 239 -8.94 -10.63 24.37
CA TRP A 239 -9.54 -9.43 24.96
C TRP A 239 -11.01 -9.59 25.40
N CYS A 240 -11.82 -10.35 24.65
CA CYS A 240 -13.27 -10.39 24.85
C CYS A 240 -13.74 -11.47 25.83
N GLU A 241 -12.96 -12.52 26.08
CA GLU A 241 -13.31 -13.58 27.04
C GLU A 241 -13.42 -13.03 28.48
N PRO A 242 -12.45 -12.27 29.02
CA PRO A 242 -12.56 -11.66 30.34
C PRO A 242 -13.70 -10.65 30.43
N ILE A 243 -13.95 -9.87 29.37
CA ILE A 243 -15.04 -8.88 29.34
C ILE A 243 -16.38 -9.61 29.43
N ALA A 244 -16.62 -10.59 28.55
CA ALA A 244 -17.87 -11.37 28.53
C ALA A 244 -18.15 -12.05 29.88
N LYS A 245 -17.10 -12.64 30.48
CA LYS A 245 -17.21 -13.37 31.75
C LYS A 245 -17.54 -12.46 32.94
N HIS A 246 -16.91 -11.30 33.05
CA HIS A 246 -16.98 -10.48 34.27
C HIS A 246 -17.95 -9.29 34.17
N THR A 247 -18.48 -8.98 32.97
CA THR A 247 -19.39 -7.84 32.75
C THR A 247 -20.72 -8.27 32.09
N PRO A 248 -21.52 -9.17 32.69
CA PRO A 248 -22.69 -9.78 32.04
C PRO A 248 -23.81 -8.79 31.67
N ASN A 249 -23.81 -7.59 32.28
CA ASN A 249 -24.82 -6.55 32.07
C ASN A 249 -24.37 -5.44 31.10
N LEU A 250 -23.26 -5.65 30.39
CA LEU A 250 -22.67 -4.66 29.50
C LEU A 250 -23.65 -4.29 28.37
N ARG A 251 -23.78 -2.98 28.13
CA ARG A 251 -24.64 -2.37 27.10
C ARG A 251 -23.82 -1.70 26.01
N VAL A 252 -22.69 -1.11 26.37
CA VAL A 252 -21.77 -0.43 25.45
C VAL A 252 -20.38 -1.01 25.63
N LEU A 253 -19.85 -1.50 24.51
CA LEU A 253 -18.46 -1.94 24.37
C LEU A 253 -17.83 -1.13 23.24
N SER A 254 -16.92 -0.22 23.57
CA SER A 254 -16.23 0.66 22.61
C SER A 254 -14.72 0.60 22.83
N LEU A 255 -14.01 -0.02 21.89
CA LEU A 255 -12.56 -0.21 21.85
C LEU A 255 -11.97 0.23 20.49
N PRO A 256 -12.36 1.38 19.90
CA PRO A 256 -11.81 1.78 18.61
C PRO A 256 -10.35 2.22 18.78
N PHE A 257 -9.47 1.86 17.84
CA PHE A 257 -8.04 2.07 18.00
C PHE A 257 -7.59 1.55 19.38
N CYS A 258 -7.54 0.24 19.60
CA CYS A 258 -6.96 -0.35 20.81
C CYS A 258 -5.81 -1.32 20.52
N PHE A 259 -5.48 -1.51 19.23
CA PHE A 259 -4.53 -2.51 18.75
C PHE A 259 -4.97 -3.94 19.12
N VAL A 260 -6.29 -4.16 19.14
CA VAL A 260 -6.87 -5.45 19.43
C VAL A 260 -6.72 -6.39 18.24
N SER A 261 -6.29 -7.63 18.46
CA SER A 261 -6.13 -8.64 17.42
C SER A 261 -6.94 -9.91 17.73
N GLY A 262 -6.98 -10.83 16.77
CA GLY A 262 -7.69 -12.11 16.90
C GLY A 262 -9.20 -12.02 16.60
N PRO A 263 -9.92 -13.13 16.73
CA PRO A 263 -11.34 -13.19 16.36
C PRO A 263 -12.25 -12.58 17.42
N ILE A 264 -13.43 -12.13 16.97
CA ILE A 264 -14.54 -11.78 17.87
C ILE A 264 -15.03 -13.08 18.54
N CYS A 265 -14.67 -13.29 19.80
CA CYS A 265 -14.91 -14.54 20.51
C CYS A 265 -16.40 -14.84 20.73
N ARG A 266 -16.72 -16.14 20.77
CA ARG A 266 -18.08 -16.66 20.93
C ARG A 266 -18.71 -16.28 22.28
N SER A 267 -17.91 -16.06 23.33
CA SER A 267 -18.40 -15.72 24.66
C SER A 267 -19.16 -14.40 24.72
N LEU A 268 -18.95 -13.48 23.77
CA LEU A 268 -19.75 -12.26 23.68
C LEU A 268 -21.25 -12.55 23.51
N SER A 269 -21.62 -13.73 22.96
CA SER A 269 -23.03 -14.15 22.84
C SER A 269 -23.80 -14.18 24.17
N ALA A 270 -23.11 -14.25 25.31
CA ALA A 270 -23.72 -14.19 26.64
C ALA A 270 -24.16 -12.77 27.06
N LEU A 271 -23.65 -11.73 26.39
CA LEU A 271 -23.92 -10.33 26.74
C LEU A 271 -25.22 -9.82 26.10
N HIS A 272 -26.36 -10.40 26.49
CA HIS A 272 -27.67 -10.11 25.89
C HIS A 272 -28.16 -8.65 26.05
N SER A 273 -27.52 -7.86 26.93
CA SER A 273 -27.82 -6.44 27.14
C SER A 273 -27.10 -5.51 26.16
N LEU A 274 -26.21 -6.04 25.31
CA LEU A 274 -25.44 -5.22 24.37
C LEU A 274 -26.35 -4.46 23.40
N SER A 275 -26.06 -3.17 23.30
CA SER A 275 -26.73 -2.21 22.44
C SER A 275 -25.77 -1.54 21.46
N VAL A 276 -24.49 -1.42 21.83
CA VAL A 276 -23.43 -0.80 21.03
C VAL A 276 -22.20 -1.68 21.06
N ILE A 277 -21.72 -2.04 19.86
CA ILE A 277 -20.42 -2.68 19.64
C ILE A 277 -19.64 -1.78 18.69
N ASP A 278 -18.53 -1.26 19.18
CA ASP A 278 -17.62 -0.39 18.44
C ASP A 278 -16.18 -0.89 18.62
N LEU A 279 -15.63 -1.47 17.55
CA LEU A 279 -14.32 -2.11 17.51
C LEU A 279 -13.51 -1.65 16.30
N GLN A 280 -13.76 -0.43 15.81
CA GLN A 280 -13.14 0.09 14.59
C GLN A 280 -11.62 0.23 14.74
N TYR A 281 -10.88 0.17 13.63
CA TYR A 281 -9.43 0.44 13.61
C TYR A 281 -8.64 -0.46 14.55
N ASN A 282 -8.84 -1.75 14.40
CA ASN A 282 -8.11 -2.78 15.11
C ASN A 282 -7.58 -3.79 14.08
N SER A 283 -6.96 -4.86 14.57
CA SER A 283 -6.41 -5.95 13.76
C SER A 283 -7.24 -7.22 13.94
N LEU A 284 -8.57 -7.09 14.10
CA LEU A 284 -9.47 -8.23 14.31
C LEU A 284 -9.51 -9.11 13.06
N THR A 285 -9.54 -10.43 13.26
CA THR A 285 -9.57 -11.44 12.19
C THR A 285 -10.79 -12.37 12.31
N GLY A 286 -10.97 -13.29 11.37
CA GLY A 286 -12.07 -14.25 11.40
C GLY A 286 -13.45 -13.67 11.05
N PRO A 287 -14.52 -14.48 11.18
CA PRO A 287 -15.85 -14.10 10.72
C PRO A 287 -16.62 -13.19 11.67
N ILE A 288 -17.48 -12.33 11.11
CA ILE A 288 -18.49 -11.59 11.87
C ILE A 288 -19.49 -12.59 12.47
N PRO A 289 -19.67 -12.64 13.81
CA PRO A 289 -20.51 -13.66 14.41
C PRO A 289 -22.01 -13.47 14.13
N ASP A 290 -22.66 -14.54 13.66
CA ASP A 290 -24.10 -14.57 13.35
C ASP A 290 -25.00 -14.25 14.55
N PHE A 291 -24.53 -14.51 15.77
CA PHE A 291 -25.30 -14.24 16.98
C PHE A 291 -25.58 -12.74 17.20
N PHE A 292 -24.90 -11.83 16.50
CA PHE A 292 -25.25 -10.40 16.51
C PHE A 292 -26.69 -10.16 16.03
N ALA A 293 -27.19 -10.97 15.11
CA ALA A 293 -28.59 -10.90 14.66
C ALA A 293 -29.60 -11.26 15.78
N ASN A 294 -29.15 -11.95 16.84
CA ASN A 294 -30.00 -12.40 17.94
C ASN A 294 -30.04 -11.41 19.13
N PHE A 295 -29.22 -10.36 19.12
CA PHE A 295 -29.19 -9.38 20.21
C PHE A 295 -30.36 -8.40 20.13
N SER A 296 -31.39 -8.66 20.92
CA SER A 296 -32.65 -7.89 20.93
C SER A 296 -32.54 -6.39 21.26
N PHE A 297 -31.40 -5.91 21.76
CA PHE A 297 -31.14 -4.50 22.07
C PHE A 297 -30.10 -3.86 21.15
N LEU A 298 -29.50 -4.64 20.24
CA LEU A 298 -28.40 -4.15 19.41
C LEU A 298 -28.88 -3.06 18.45
N SER A 299 -28.20 -1.92 18.52
CA SER A 299 -28.49 -0.71 17.75
C SER A 299 -27.31 -0.26 16.89
N VAL A 300 -26.08 -0.55 17.31
CA VAL A 300 -24.87 -0.10 16.62
C VAL A 300 -23.88 -1.26 16.48
N ILE A 301 -23.46 -1.51 15.24
CA ILE A 301 -22.32 -2.36 14.88
C ILE A 301 -21.33 -1.49 14.10
N GLN A 302 -20.18 -1.22 14.69
CA GLN A 302 -19.07 -0.53 14.04
C GLN A 302 -17.81 -1.41 14.09
N LEU A 303 -17.45 -1.98 12.93
CA LEU A 303 -16.36 -2.94 12.76
C LEU A 303 -15.39 -2.52 11.65
N SER A 304 -15.49 -1.28 11.17
CA SER A 304 -14.69 -0.80 10.05
C SER A 304 -13.19 -0.80 10.34
N TYR A 305 -12.36 -0.92 9.32
CA TYR A 305 -10.90 -0.94 9.44
C TYR A 305 -10.41 -2.06 10.34
N ASN A 306 -10.67 -3.29 9.92
CA ASN A 306 -10.17 -4.52 10.53
C ASN A 306 -9.77 -5.50 9.42
N ASN A 307 -9.32 -6.69 9.82
CA ASN A 307 -8.92 -7.78 8.93
C ASN A 307 -9.96 -8.92 8.99
N LEU A 308 -11.25 -8.59 9.18
CA LEU A 308 -12.33 -9.58 9.24
C LEU A 308 -12.51 -10.24 7.87
N GLU A 309 -12.91 -11.50 7.89
CA GLU A 309 -13.04 -12.34 6.69
C GLU A 309 -14.32 -13.18 6.70
N GLY A 310 -14.63 -13.84 5.59
CA GLY A 310 -15.78 -14.74 5.49
C GLY A 310 -17.09 -14.04 5.13
N MET A 311 -18.21 -14.76 5.25
CA MET A 311 -19.50 -14.33 4.73
C MET A 311 -20.35 -13.66 5.83
N VAL A 312 -20.90 -12.47 5.57
CA VAL A 312 -21.78 -11.77 6.51
C VAL A 312 -23.21 -12.27 6.38
N SER A 313 -23.80 -12.73 7.49
CA SER A 313 -25.18 -13.21 7.49
C SER A 313 -26.20 -12.13 7.11
N PRO A 314 -27.11 -12.41 6.14
CA PRO A 314 -28.19 -11.50 5.77
C PRO A 314 -29.12 -11.12 6.94
N ALA A 315 -29.19 -11.97 7.97
CA ALA A 315 -30.05 -11.73 9.14
C ALA A 315 -29.65 -10.47 9.92
N ILE A 316 -28.36 -10.08 9.89
CA ILE A 316 -27.88 -8.85 10.54
C ILE A 316 -28.55 -7.62 9.92
N PHE A 317 -28.62 -7.56 8.58
CA PHE A 317 -29.23 -6.44 7.85
C PHE A 317 -30.76 -6.37 8.01
N GLN A 318 -31.39 -7.46 8.45
CA GLN A 318 -32.82 -7.54 8.71
C GLN A 318 -33.19 -7.20 10.17
N HIS A 319 -32.20 -6.90 11.02
CA HIS A 319 -32.44 -6.57 12.42
C HIS A 319 -33.15 -5.21 12.56
N LYS A 320 -34.36 -5.23 13.14
CA LYS A 320 -35.27 -4.08 13.14
C LYS A 320 -34.81 -2.88 13.97
N LYS A 321 -33.95 -3.10 14.97
CA LYS A 321 -33.45 -2.06 15.88
C LYS A 321 -32.07 -1.52 15.53
N LEU A 322 -31.38 -2.11 14.53
CA LEU A 322 -30.11 -1.57 14.10
C LEU A 322 -30.32 -0.21 13.47
N VAL A 323 -29.51 0.74 13.91
CA VAL A 323 -29.42 2.12 13.42
C VAL A 323 -28.15 2.27 12.57
N THR A 324 -27.05 1.67 13.01
CA THR A 324 -25.75 1.75 12.32
C THR A 324 -25.19 0.36 12.06
N ILE A 325 -24.86 0.10 10.80
CA ILE A 325 -24.02 -1.01 10.36
C ILE A 325 -22.87 -0.42 9.57
N ASN A 326 -21.66 -0.43 10.14
CA ASN A 326 -20.46 0.01 9.47
C ASN A 326 -19.42 -1.12 9.44
N LEU A 327 -19.23 -1.70 8.27
CA LEU A 327 -18.28 -2.79 8.00
C LEU A 327 -17.15 -2.35 7.07
N HIS A 328 -17.04 -1.05 6.80
CA HIS A 328 -16.15 -0.48 5.79
C HIS A 328 -14.69 -0.92 5.96
N ARG A 329 -13.96 -1.16 4.85
CA ARG A 329 -12.56 -1.61 4.86
C ARG A 329 -12.32 -2.83 5.74
N ASN A 330 -12.99 -3.90 5.35
CA ASN A 330 -12.62 -5.26 5.69
C ASN A 330 -12.56 -6.01 4.35
N PHE A 331 -11.39 -6.02 3.72
CA PHE A 331 -11.27 -6.40 2.31
C PHE A 331 -11.66 -7.86 2.02
N GLN A 332 -11.67 -8.72 3.04
CA GLN A 332 -11.93 -10.15 2.92
C GLN A 332 -13.34 -10.57 3.35
N ILE A 333 -14.17 -9.68 3.92
CA ILE A 333 -15.60 -10.03 4.16
C ILE A 333 -16.39 -9.95 2.86
N SER A 334 -17.28 -10.91 2.67
CA SER A 334 -18.15 -11.04 1.51
C SER A 334 -19.62 -11.13 1.93
N GLY A 335 -20.53 -10.84 1.01
CA GLY A 335 -21.96 -10.88 1.29
C GLY A 335 -22.80 -10.31 0.15
N SER A 336 -24.11 -10.35 0.34
CA SER A 336 -25.09 -9.69 -0.53
C SER A 336 -26.14 -8.99 0.31
N LEU A 337 -26.70 -7.90 -0.22
CA LEU A 337 -27.73 -7.14 0.49
C LEU A 337 -29.10 -7.82 0.35
N PRO A 338 -29.81 -8.12 1.46
CA PRO A 338 -31.14 -8.69 1.40
C PRO A 338 -32.21 -7.64 1.08
N ASN A 339 -33.46 -8.07 0.91
CA ASN A 339 -34.58 -7.15 0.87
C ASN A 339 -34.80 -6.49 2.24
N PHE A 340 -35.03 -5.18 2.22
CA PHE A 340 -35.21 -4.35 3.41
C PHE A 340 -36.69 -4.04 3.67
N SER A 341 -37.09 -4.19 4.93
CA SER A 341 -38.44 -3.89 5.39
C SER A 341 -38.62 -2.40 5.67
N ALA A 342 -39.85 -1.91 5.52
CA ALA A 342 -40.21 -0.51 5.78
C ALA A 342 -40.20 -0.13 7.28
N ASP A 343 -40.13 -1.11 8.18
CA ASP A 343 -40.00 -0.91 9.63
C ASP A 343 -38.52 -0.93 10.11
N SER A 344 -37.56 -0.97 9.20
CA SER A 344 -36.13 -0.83 9.53
C SER A 344 -35.82 0.56 10.09
N CYS A 345 -34.99 0.62 11.13
CA CYS A 345 -34.52 1.86 11.76
C CYS A 345 -33.13 2.31 11.27
N LEU A 346 -32.57 1.66 10.24
CA LEU A 346 -31.22 1.96 9.76
C LEU A 346 -31.10 3.41 9.31
N GLN A 347 -30.07 4.08 9.80
CA GLN A 347 -29.63 5.41 9.41
C GLN A 347 -28.32 5.31 8.63
N ASP A 348 -27.42 4.44 9.06
CA ASP A 348 -26.12 4.25 8.43
C ASP A 348 -25.94 2.80 7.99
N LEU A 349 -25.78 2.60 6.69
CA LEU A 349 -25.42 1.32 6.09
C LEU A 349 -24.17 1.51 5.23
N VAL A 350 -23.03 1.06 5.73
CA VAL A 350 -21.73 1.22 5.07
C VAL A 350 -21.03 -0.14 4.99
N VAL A 351 -20.85 -0.62 3.75
CA VAL A 351 -20.19 -1.90 3.42
C VAL A 351 -19.04 -1.71 2.42
N GLY A 352 -18.55 -0.49 2.29
CA GLY A 352 -17.48 -0.12 1.34
C GLY A 352 -16.14 -0.81 1.55
N TYR A 353 -15.35 -0.97 0.49
CA TYR A 353 -14.04 -1.65 0.50
C TYR A 353 -14.12 -3.04 1.17
N THR A 354 -15.12 -3.81 0.76
CA THR A 354 -15.33 -5.21 1.10
C THR A 354 -15.53 -6.01 -0.17
N ASN A 355 -15.68 -7.34 -0.08
CA ASN A 355 -16.03 -8.21 -1.19
C ASN A 355 -17.55 -8.46 -1.30
N PHE A 356 -18.37 -7.47 -0.91
CA PHE A 356 -19.82 -7.51 -1.14
C PHE A 356 -20.13 -7.49 -2.64
N SER A 357 -21.14 -8.28 -3.05
CA SER A 357 -21.49 -8.45 -4.46
C SER A 357 -22.98 -8.59 -4.72
N GLY A 358 -23.33 -8.56 -6.01
CA GLY A 358 -24.70 -8.73 -6.52
C GLY A 358 -25.40 -7.41 -6.81
N THR A 359 -26.71 -7.48 -7.08
CA THR A 359 -27.51 -6.29 -7.40
C THR A 359 -27.97 -5.56 -6.15
N ILE A 360 -28.00 -4.23 -6.17
CA ILE A 360 -28.55 -3.43 -5.07
C ILE A 360 -30.08 -3.55 -5.07
N PRO A 361 -30.72 -4.06 -4.00
CA PRO A 361 -32.15 -4.34 -3.99
C PRO A 361 -32.97 -3.04 -3.95
N SER A 362 -34.00 -2.94 -4.79
CA SER A 362 -34.87 -1.76 -4.85
C SER A 362 -35.60 -1.45 -3.53
N SER A 363 -35.73 -2.44 -2.64
CA SER A 363 -36.28 -2.26 -1.29
C SER A 363 -35.44 -1.34 -0.40
N ILE A 364 -34.20 -1.00 -0.75
CA ILE A 364 -33.40 -0.01 0.00
C ILE A 364 -34.15 1.33 0.16
N GLY A 365 -34.96 1.70 -0.83
CA GLY A 365 -35.82 2.89 -0.79
C GLY A 365 -36.97 2.82 0.24
N ASN A 366 -37.17 1.68 0.92
CA ASN A 366 -38.13 1.56 2.03
C ASN A 366 -37.60 2.20 3.31
N ILE A 367 -36.27 2.29 3.49
CA ILE A 367 -35.63 2.76 4.72
C ILE A 367 -35.51 4.28 4.73
N LYS A 368 -36.63 4.97 4.96
CA LYS A 368 -36.69 6.45 4.90
C LYS A 368 -35.82 7.16 5.94
N SER A 369 -35.35 6.44 6.95
CA SER A 369 -34.41 6.94 7.97
C SER A 369 -32.96 6.99 7.50
N LEU A 370 -32.60 6.40 6.35
CA LEU A 370 -31.22 6.38 5.86
C LEU A 370 -30.66 7.81 5.68
N MET A 371 -29.51 8.02 6.29
CA MET A 371 -28.68 9.21 6.20
C MET A 371 -27.40 8.89 5.41
N LYS A 372 -26.73 7.78 5.74
CA LYS A 372 -25.51 7.34 5.06
C LYS A 372 -25.69 6.01 4.37
N LEU A 373 -25.38 5.97 3.08
CA LEU A 373 -25.41 4.76 2.26
C LEU A 373 -24.08 4.60 1.53
N GLY A 374 -23.21 3.74 2.08
CA GLY A 374 -21.90 3.41 1.52
C GLY A 374 -21.91 2.02 0.89
N LEU A 375 -22.01 1.97 -0.44
CA LEU A 375 -22.03 0.79 -1.30
C LEU A 375 -20.77 0.73 -2.18
N ASP A 376 -19.65 1.21 -1.66
CA ASP A 376 -18.35 1.30 -2.33
C ASP A 376 -17.58 -0.04 -2.30
N ALA A 377 -18.26 -1.14 -2.67
CA ALA A 377 -17.65 -2.47 -2.87
C ALA A 377 -17.61 -2.84 -4.36
N PRO A 378 -16.49 -3.38 -4.89
CA PRO A 378 -16.30 -3.60 -6.32
C PRO A 378 -17.22 -4.68 -6.94
N GLY A 379 -17.81 -5.55 -6.12
CA GLY A 379 -18.65 -6.65 -6.58
C GLY A 379 -20.11 -6.28 -6.87
N PHE A 380 -20.56 -5.05 -6.58
CA PHE A 380 -21.92 -4.62 -6.91
C PHE A 380 -22.10 -4.48 -8.44
N SER A 381 -23.27 -4.88 -8.92
CA SER A 381 -23.55 -4.95 -10.36
C SER A 381 -24.96 -4.48 -10.73
N GLY A 382 -25.17 -4.20 -12.03
CA GLY A 382 -26.45 -3.79 -12.59
C GLY A 382 -26.71 -2.28 -12.52
N ASN A 383 -27.99 -1.88 -12.54
CA ASN A 383 -28.37 -0.46 -12.49
C ASN A 383 -28.56 0.00 -11.04
N LEU A 384 -28.24 1.27 -10.76
CA LEU A 384 -28.62 1.90 -9.50
C LEU A 384 -30.15 2.02 -9.39
N PRO A 385 -30.78 1.48 -8.33
CA PRO A 385 -32.24 1.47 -8.22
C PRO A 385 -32.79 2.87 -7.99
N SER A 386 -33.78 3.26 -8.81
CA SER A 386 -34.42 4.58 -8.74
C SER A 386 -35.15 4.87 -7.42
N SER A 387 -35.42 3.84 -6.63
CA SER A 387 -36.00 3.95 -5.30
C SER A 387 -35.10 4.69 -4.30
N ILE A 388 -33.77 4.74 -4.53
CA ILE A 388 -32.83 5.56 -3.73
C ILE A 388 -33.24 7.04 -3.76
N GLY A 389 -33.76 7.54 -4.89
CA GLY A 389 -34.25 8.92 -5.01
C GLY A 389 -35.41 9.29 -4.09
N ARG A 390 -35.98 8.33 -3.34
CA ARG A 390 -37.01 8.54 -2.31
C ARG A 390 -36.42 8.87 -0.93
N LEU A 391 -35.12 8.65 -0.72
CA LEU A 391 -34.43 8.79 0.57
C LEU A 391 -34.03 10.26 0.82
N LYS A 392 -35.00 11.11 1.14
CA LYS A 392 -34.80 12.57 1.31
C LYS A 392 -33.86 12.97 2.46
N SER A 393 -33.66 12.07 3.43
CA SER A 393 -32.76 12.26 4.57
C SER A 393 -31.30 11.92 4.25
N LEU A 394 -31.04 11.33 3.07
CA LEU A 394 -29.70 10.88 2.69
C LEU A 394 -28.76 12.08 2.53
N ASN A 395 -27.72 12.11 3.35
CA ASN A 395 -26.65 13.11 3.29
C ASN A 395 -25.36 12.53 2.67
N GLU A 396 -25.20 11.22 2.62
CA GLU A 396 -24.02 10.57 2.06
C GLU A 396 -24.41 9.38 1.19
N LEU A 397 -23.95 9.40 -0.07
CA LEU A 397 -24.09 8.31 -1.03
C LEU A 397 -22.72 7.98 -1.62
N ARG A 398 -22.20 6.80 -1.30
CA ARG A 398 -20.99 6.24 -1.93
C ARG A 398 -21.32 4.97 -2.69
N VAL A 399 -20.79 4.81 -3.89
CA VAL A 399 -21.03 3.64 -4.74
C VAL A 399 -19.75 3.26 -5.48
N SER A 400 -19.49 1.96 -5.57
CA SER A 400 -18.47 1.33 -6.41
C SER A 400 -19.04 0.08 -7.07
N GLY A 401 -18.38 -0.43 -8.11
CA GLY A 401 -18.80 -1.64 -8.80
C GLY A 401 -18.47 -1.58 -10.28
N LEU A 402 -17.53 -2.40 -10.74
CA LEU A 402 -17.08 -2.43 -12.14
C LEU A 402 -18.20 -2.86 -13.10
N ASP A 403 -19.13 -3.68 -12.61
CA ASP A 403 -20.29 -4.19 -13.34
C ASP A 403 -21.55 -3.33 -13.16
N LEU A 404 -21.43 -2.16 -12.51
CA LEU A 404 -22.49 -1.15 -12.54
C LEU A 404 -22.56 -0.50 -13.92
N VAL A 405 -23.78 -0.30 -14.41
CA VAL A 405 -24.01 0.24 -15.76
C VAL A 405 -24.92 1.47 -15.72
N GLY A 406 -24.87 2.25 -16.81
CA GLY A 406 -25.64 3.48 -16.99
C GLY A 406 -24.88 4.73 -16.54
N SER A 407 -25.56 5.87 -16.62
CA SER A 407 -25.00 7.18 -16.28
C SER A 407 -25.39 7.62 -14.87
N ILE A 408 -24.86 8.77 -14.42
CA ILE A 408 -25.33 9.47 -13.22
C ILE A 408 -26.86 9.64 -13.29
N PRO A 409 -27.66 9.03 -12.38
CA PRO A 409 -29.11 9.05 -12.53
C PRO A 409 -29.76 10.40 -12.19
N SER A 410 -30.83 10.75 -12.90
CA SER A 410 -31.55 12.02 -12.71
C SER A 410 -32.24 12.16 -11.35
N TRP A 411 -32.58 11.05 -10.70
CA TRP A 411 -33.18 11.05 -9.37
C TRP A 411 -32.25 11.56 -8.27
N ILE A 412 -30.93 11.70 -8.53
CA ILE A 412 -30.00 12.34 -7.59
C ILE A 412 -30.39 13.79 -7.31
N ALA A 413 -31.00 14.48 -8.28
CA ALA A 413 -31.53 15.84 -8.07
C ALA A 413 -32.60 15.91 -6.96
N ASN A 414 -33.22 14.78 -6.60
CA ASN A 414 -34.19 14.73 -5.50
C ASN A 414 -33.54 14.68 -4.11
N LEU A 415 -32.23 14.39 -4.01
CA LEU A 415 -31.51 14.22 -2.75
C LEU A 415 -30.94 15.56 -2.26
N THR A 416 -31.81 16.51 -1.96
CA THR A 416 -31.42 17.89 -1.60
C THR A 416 -30.69 18.03 -0.27
N SER A 417 -30.61 16.94 0.52
CA SER A 417 -29.85 16.88 1.78
C SER A 417 -28.41 16.38 1.58
N LEU A 418 -28.02 16.01 0.36
CA LEU A 418 -26.75 15.37 0.07
C LEU A 418 -25.56 16.31 0.30
N GLU A 419 -24.64 15.86 1.13
CA GLU A 419 -23.36 16.50 1.46
C GLU A 419 -22.19 15.76 0.80
N VAL A 420 -22.30 14.44 0.63
CA VAL A 420 -21.28 13.60 0.00
C VAL A 420 -21.90 12.77 -1.13
N LEU A 421 -21.39 12.97 -2.35
CA LEU A 421 -21.65 12.11 -3.49
C LEU A 421 -20.33 11.54 -3.99
N GLN A 422 -20.16 10.22 -3.84
CA GLN A 422 -18.98 9.52 -4.33
C GLN A 422 -19.36 8.36 -5.25
N PHE A 423 -18.84 8.36 -6.46
CA PHE A 423 -18.76 7.20 -7.35
C PHE A 423 -17.30 6.89 -7.62
N SER A 424 -16.86 5.68 -7.23
CA SER A 424 -15.46 5.29 -7.29
C SER A 424 -15.27 3.89 -7.84
N THR A 425 -14.29 3.66 -8.70
CA THR A 425 -13.97 2.31 -9.23
C THR A 425 -15.21 1.63 -9.80
N CYS A 426 -15.83 2.23 -10.83
CA CYS A 426 -17.15 1.85 -11.27
C CYS A 426 -17.33 1.83 -12.80
N GLY A 427 -18.31 1.06 -13.29
CA GLY A 427 -18.64 0.99 -14.71
C GLY A 427 -19.51 2.14 -15.25
N LEU A 428 -19.90 3.10 -14.39
CA LEU A 428 -20.77 4.22 -14.75
C LEU A 428 -20.12 5.16 -15.77
N ASP A 429 -20.92 5.68 -16.70
CA ASP A 429 -20.48 6.48 -17.84
C ASP A 429 -21.30 7.77 -18.05
N GLY A 430 -21.10 8.42 -19.19
CA GLY A 430 -21.77 9.68 -19.56
C GLY A 430 -21.16 10.92 -18.93
N SER A 431 -21.80 12.07 -19.18
CA SER A 431 -21.33 13.39 -18.73
C SER A 431 -21.88 13.81 -17.38
N ILE A 432 -21.18 14.71 -16.69
CA ILE A 432 -21.65 15.34 -15.44
C ILE A 432 -22.92 16.16 -15.73
N PRO A 433 -24.10 15.77 -15.22
CA PRO A 433 -25.34 16.46 -15.54
C PRO A 433 -25.47 17.81 -14.83
N SER A 434 -26.09 18.79 -15.50
CA SER A 434 -26.22 20.17 -14.97
C SER A 434 -27.01 20.26 -13.66
N TYR A 435 -27.96 19.36 -13.40
CA TYR A 435 -28.74 19.34 -12.17
C TYR A 435 -27.91 19.09 -10.91
N LEU A 436 -26.69 18.53 -11.03
CA LEU A 436 -25.80 18.38 -9.87
C LEU A 436 -25.44 19.74 -9.27
N GLY A 437 -25.31 20.79 -10.09
CA GLY A 437 -25.09 22.17 -9.63
C GLY A 437 -26.22 22.74 -8.78
N GLY A 438 -27.36 22.05 -8.67
CA GLY A 438 -28.46 22.40 -7.77
C GLY A 438 -28.35 21.84 -6.34
N LEU A 439 -27.38 20.94 -6.07
CA LEU A 439 -27.18 20.33 -4.75
C LEU A 439 -26.36 21.25 -3.83
N SER A 440 -26.99 22.32 -3.33
CA SER A 440 -26.30 23.41 -2.62
C SER A 440 -25.65 23.03 -1.28
N LYS A 441 -25.91 21.83 -0.74
CA LYS A 441 -25.29 21.32 0.49
C LYS A 441 -24.06 20.44 0.24
N LEU A 442 -23.75 20.15 -1.02
CA LEU A 442 -22.68 19.23 -1.39
C LEU A 442 -21.33 19.82 -0.95
N ARG A 443 -20.61 19.05 -0.13
CA ARG A 443 -19.24 19.30 0.34
C ARG A 443 -18.23 18.47 -0.42
N THR A 444 -18.63 17.26 -0.80
CA THR A 444 -17.77 16.31 -1.51
C THR A 444 -18.47 15.85 -2.78
N LEU A 445 -17.83 16.12 -3.93
CA LEU A 445 -18.14 15.52 -5.21
C LEU A 445 -16.92 14.72 -5.67
N ALA A 446 -17.01 13.40 -5.58
CA ALA A 446 -15.93 12.48 -5.95
C ALA A 446 -16.42 11.51 -7.02
N LEU A 447 -15.95 11.65 -8.25
CA LEU A 447 -16.28 10.80 -9.38
C LEU A 447 -14.96 10.32 -9.98
N TYR A 448 -14.41 9.19 -9.52
CA TYR A 448 -13.05 8.79 -9.89
C TYR A 448 -12.91 7.30 -10.20
N HIS A 449 -11.95 6.94 -11.05
CA HIS A 449 -11.78 5.56 -11.55
C HIS A 449 -13.08 4.97 -12.14
N CYS A 450 -13.84 5.76 -12.91
CA CYS A 450 -15.01 5.29 -13.64
C CYS A 450 -14.88 5.57 -15.15
N LYS A 451 -15.99 5.57 -15.89
CA LYS A 451 -16.02 5.80 -17.35
C LYS A 451 -16.70 7.13 -17.72
N PHE A 452 -16.76 8.09 -16.80
CA PHE A 452 -17.37 9.40 -17.08
C PHE A 452 -16.61 10.14 -18.17
N SER A 453 -17.33 10.91 -18.99
CA SER A 453 -16.80 11.55 -20.20
C SER A 453 -17.46 12.89 -20.51
N GLY A 454 -17.05 13.54 -21.59
CA GLY A 454 -17.53 14.88 -21.94
C GLY A 454 -16.84 15.98 -21.12
N ASP A 455 -17.34 17.20 -21.23
CA ASP A 455 -16.71 18.35 -20.59
C ASP A 455 -17.08 18.46 -19.11
N ILE A 456 -16.15 18.96 -18.29
CA ILE A 456 -16.42 19.28 -16.89
C ILE A 456 -17.36 20.50 -16.85
N SER A 457 -18.63 20.24 -16.51
CA SER A 457 -19.72 21.21 -16.55
C SER A 457 -19.43 22.48 -15.75
N THR A 458 -19.64 23.65 -16.36
CA THR A 458 -19.52 24.95 -15.68
C THR A 458 -20.46 25.09 -14.49
N HIS A 459 -21.54 24.29 -14.42
CA HIS A 459 -22.46 24.28 -13.29
C HIS A 459 -21.84 23.79 -11.97
N ILE A 460 -20.66 23.16 -12.00
CA ILE A 460 -19.90 22.80 -10.78
C ILE A 460 -19.52 24.06 -9.99
N SER A 461 -19.32 25.21 -10.66
CA SER A 461 -19.04 26.48 -9.97
C SER A 461 -20.20 26.96 -9.08
N ASN A 462 -21.41 26.41 -9.24
CA ASN A 462 -22.56 26.74 -8.38
C ASN A 462 -22.50 26.03 -7.02
N LEU A 463 -21.62 25.05 -6.84
CA LEU A 463 -21.50 24.25 -5.62
C LEU A 463 -20.65 24.95 -4.56
N THR A 464 -21.14 26.08 -4.04
CA THR A 464 -20.37 27.00 -3.17
C THR A 464 -19.89 26.40 -1.84
N GLN A 465 -20.38 25.23 -1.43
CA GLN A 465 -20.00 24.54 -0.19
C GLN A 465 -18.97 23.42 -0.44
N VAL A 466 -18.55 23.17 -1.69
CA VAL A 466 -17.62 22.08 -2.02
C VAL A 466 -16.26 22.35 -1.43
N GLU A 467 -15.79 21.36 -0.69
CA GLU A 467 -14.47 21.24 -0.06
C GLU A 467 -13.59 20.27 -0.87
N ILE A 468 -14.19 19.23 -1.45
CA ILE A 468 -13.49 18.18 -2.19
C ILE A 468 -14.13 18.01 -3.55
N LEU A 469 -13.35 18.26 -4.60
CA LEU A 469 -13.69 17.98 -5.98
C LEU A 469 -12.67 16.99 -6.56
N ASP A 470 -13.03 15.72 -6.61
CA ASP A 470 -12.22 14.67 -7.22
C ASP A 470 -12.93 14.15 -8.47
N LEU A 471 -12.34 14.39 -9.64
CA LEU A 471 -12.80 13.92 -10.94
C LEU A 471 -11.75 13.04 -11.62
N GLY A 472 -10.74 12.59 -10.87
CA GLY A 472 -9.54 11.95 -11.40
C GLY A 472 -9.81 10.58 -12.04
N SER A 473 -8.95 10.15 -12.96
CA SER A 473 -9.01 8.84 -13.60
C SER A 473 -10.35 8.53 -14.27
N ASN A 474 -10.78 9.41 -15.19
CA ASN A 474 -11.95 9.20 -16.06
C ASN A 474 -11.59 9.51 -17.52
N ASN A 475 -12.61 9.70 -18.35
CA ASN A 475 -12.49 10.04 -19.76
C ASN A 475 -13.02 11.47 -20.06
N PHE A 476 -12.93 12.39 -19.09
CA PHE A 476 -13.33 13.79 -19.30
C PHE A 476 -12.46 14.46 -20.35
N THR A 477 -13.07 15.35 -21.13
CA THR A 477 -12.44 16.08 -22.23
C THR A 477 -12.61 17.58 -22.06
N GLY A 478 -12.08 18.35 -23.00
CA GLY A 478 -12.27 19.80 -23.06
C GLY A 478 -11.19 20.58 -22.32
N MET A 479 -11.42 21.87 -22.18
CA MET A 479 -10.50 22.81 -21.54
C MET A 479 -11.05 23.20 -20.17
N VAL A 480 -10.18 23.21 -19.16
CA VAL A 480 -10.50 23.65 -17.80
C VAL A 480 -9.67 24.87 -17.45
N GLU A 481 -10.34 25.99 -17.18
CA GLU A 481 -9.71 27.20 -16.66
C GLU A 481 -9.72 27.17 -15.13
N LEU A 482 -8.55 27.08 -14.51
CA LEU A 482 -8.41 26.98 -13.06
C LEU A 482 -9.01 28.19 -12.31
N ASN A 483 -8.90 29.40 -12.86
CA ASN A 483 -9.52 30.61 -12.30
C ASN A 483 -11.04 30.50 -12.06
N SER A 484 -11.74 29.63 -12.80
CA SER A 484 -13.17 29.40 -12.59
C SER A 484 -13.44 28.58 -11.32
N LEU A 485 -12.54 27.66 -10.95
CA LEU A 485 -12.63 26.80 -9.76
C LEU A 485 -12.20 27.53 -8.49
N TRP A 486 -11.27 28.49 -8.60
CA TRP A 486 -10.81 29.31 -7.47
C TRP A 486 -11.86 30.26 -6.92
N LYS A 487 -13.03 30.35 -7.55
CA LYS A 487 -14.20 31.06 -7.01
C LYS A 487 -14.95 30.26 -5.93
N LEU A 488 -14.64 28.97 -5.77
CA LEU A 488 -15.24 28.12 -4.76
C LEU A 488 -14.56 28.39 -3.40
N PRO A 489 -15.25 29.00 -2.43
CA PRO A 489 -14.60 29.59 -1.25
C PRO A 489 -14.05 28.55 -0.26
N ASN A 490 -14.62 27.34 -0.25
CA ASN A 490 -14.26 26.28 0.69
C ASN A 490 -13.40 25.17 0.07
N LEU A 491 -13.06 25.28 -1.23
CA LEU A 491 -12.33 24.23 -1.92
C LEU A 491 -10.98 23.99 -1.24
N SER A 492 -10.70 22.75 -0.88
CA SER A 492 -9.47 22.36 -0.20
C SER A 492 -8.74 21.26 -0.96
N VAL A 493 -9.48 20.39 -1.65
CA VAL A 493 -8.94 19.29 -2.44
C VAL A 493 -9.45 19.39 -3.87
N LEU A 494 -8.51 19.45 -4.83
CA LEU A 494 -8.81 19.37 -6.25
C LEU A 494 -7.99 18.25 -6.90
N ASN A 495 -8.68 17.27 -7.45
CA ASN A 495 -8.06 16.22 -8.25
C ASN A 495 -8.73 16.16 -9.62
N LEU A 496 -8.00 16.53 -10.67
CA LEU A 496 -8.42 16.41 -12.07
C LEU A 496 -7.58 15.40 -12.86
N SER A 497 -6.69 14.69 -12.16
CA SER A 497 -5.64 13.88 -12.77
C SER A 497 -6.17 12.81 -13.71
N ASN A 498 -5.34 12.37 -14.67
CA ASN A 498 -5.59 11.17 -15.48
C ASN A 498 -6.93 11.25 -16.25
N ASN A 499 -7.15 12.38 -16.90
CA ASN A 499 -8.27 12.62 -17.83
C ASN A 499 -7.71 12.99 -19.21
N LYS A 500 -8.59 13.35 -20.17
CA LYS A 500 -8.20 13.86 -21.50
C LYS A 500 -8.43 15.37 -21.60
N ILE A 501 -8.25 16.07 -20.49
CA ILE A 501 -8.47 17.51 -20.37
C ILE A 501 -7.20 18.30 -20.66
N VAL A 502 -7.38 19.56 -21.02
CA VAL A 502 -6.31 20.56 -21.09
C VAL A 502 -6.55 21.59 -20.00
N VAL A 503 -5.66 21.64 -19.02
CA VAL A 503 -5.75 22.60 -17.91
C VAL A 503 -4.94 23.85 -18.23
N VAL A 504 -5.57 25.02 -18.04
CA VAL A 504 -4.95 26.34 -18.19
C VAL A 504 -5.30 27.22 -16.99
N ASP A 505 -4.46 28.20 -16.65
CA ASP A 505 -4.73 29.11 -15.53
C ASP A 505 -5.96 30.01 -15.78
N GLY A 506 -6.15 30.48 -17.01
CA GLY A 506 -7.17 31.49 -17.39
C GLY A 506 -6.67 32.93 -17.27
N GLU A 507 -7.30 33.89 -17.97
CA GLU A 507 -6.89 35.31 -17.95
C GLU A 507 -7.13 35.96 -16.57
N GLN A 508 -6.07 36.47 -15.95
CA GLN A 508 -6.12 37.25 -14.71
C GLN A 508 -6.59 38.68 -15.01
N ASN A 509 -7.91 38.92 -15.00
CA ASN A 509 -8.43 40.29 -15.02
C ASN A 509 -8.05 40.99 -13.70
N SER A 510 -7.08 41.91 -13.79
CA SER A 510 -6.37 42.57 -12.70
C SER A 510 -7.21 43.51 -11.82
N SER A 511 -8.54 43.41 -11.88
CA SER A 511 -9.49 44.35 -11.28
C SER A 511 -10.41 43.76 -10.20
N SER A 512 -10.36 42.45 -9.91
CA SER A 512 -11.10 41.87 -8.78
C SER A 512 -10.13 41.28 -7.77
N MET A 513 -10.18 41.77 -6.52
CA MET A 513 -9.62 41.10 -5.34
C MET A 513 -10.30 39.72 -5.21
N VAL A 514 -9.75 38.69 -5.84
CA VAL A 514 -10.23 37.32 -5.70
C VAL A 514 -9.61 36.76 -4.42
N SER A 515 -10.44 36.39 -3.46
CA SER A 515 -10.01 35.57 -2.33
C SER A 515 -9.76 34.16 -2.85
N TYR A 516 -8.52 33.69 -2.80
CA TYR A 516 -8.17 32.33 -3.21
C TYR A 516 -8.59 31.31 -2.13
N PRO A 517 -9.02 30.10 -2.52
CA PRO A 517 -9.29 29.03 -1.58
C PRO A 517 -7.99 28.49 -0.97
N ASN A 518 -8.11 27.86 0.20
CA ASN A 518 -6.98 27.25 0.90
C ASN A 518 -6.83 25.78 0.46
N ILE A 519 -6.10 25.56 -0.64
CA ILE A 519 -5.92 24.24 -1.25
C ILE A 519 -4.85 23.45 -0.50
N MET A 520 -5.27 22.41 0.22
CA MET A 520 -4.38 21.46 0.87
C MET A 520 -3.84 20.40 -0.09
N ASP A 521 -4.62 19.96 -1.08
CA ASP A 521 -4.17 18.96 -2.06
C ASP A 521 -4.55 19.36 -3.48
N LEU A 522 -3.55 19.43 -4.34
CA LEU A 522 -3.68 19.75 -5.76
C LEU A 522 -3.08 18.63 -6.62
N ARG A 523 -3.96 17.85 -7.26
CA ARG A 523 -3.58 16.81 -8.22
C ARG A 523 -4.03 17.18 -9.63
N LEU A 524 -3.06 17.43 -10.50
CA LEU A 524 -3.24 17.81 -11.89
C LEU A 524 -2.34 16.98 -12.83
N ALA A 525 -2.14 15.69 -12.50
CA ALA A 525 -1.36 14.81 -13.33
C ALA A 525 -2.03 14.53 -14.68
N SER A 526 -1.26 14.36 -15.76
CA SER A 526 -1.82 14.03 -17.08
C SER A 526 -2.87 15.04 -17.57
N CYS A 527 -2.65 16.33 -17.32
CA CYS A 527 -3.58 17.43 -17.63
C CYS A 527 -3.11 18.34 -18.78
N SER A 528 -2.07 17.92 -19.53
CA SER A 528 -1.45 18.68 -20.62
C SER A 528 -0.92 20.07 -20.22
N ILE A 529 -0.52 20.25 -18.97
CA ILE A 529 0.00 21.51 -18.42
C ILE A 529 1.40 21.79 -18.99
N LYS A 530 1.66 23.05 -19.37
CA LYS A 530 2.95 23.48 -19.95
C LYS A 530 3.81 24.34 -19.03
N ASN A 531 3.20 25.00 -18.06
CA ASN A 531 3.85 25.89 -17.10
C ASN A 531 3.30 25.63 -15.70
N PHE A 532 4.10 25.89 -14.66
CA PHE A 532 3.62 25.82 -13.28
C PHE A 532 2.39 26.71 -13.07
N PRO A 533 1.28 26.18 -12.54
CA PRO A 533 0.06 26.96 -12.29
C PRO A 533 0.31 28.16 -11.37
N SER A 534 -0.21 29.34 -11.73
CA SER A 534 -0.03 30.57 -10.95
C SER A 534 -0.64 30.52 -9.55
N ILE A 535 -1.66 29.67 -9.34
CA ILE A 535 -2.28 29.46 -8.03
C ILE A 535 -1.28 29.04 -6.96
N LEU A 536 -0.21 28.34 -7.33
CA LEU A 536 0.84 27.90 -6.41
C LEU A 536 1.40 29.08 -5.61
N ARG A 537 1.51 30.27 -6.21
CA ARG A 537 2.00 31.49 -5.53
C ARG A 537 1.10 32.00 -4.40
N HIS A 538 -0.12 31.48 -4.30
CA HIS A 538 -1.16 31.94 -3.38
C HIS A 538 -1.56 30.86 -2.36
N LEU A 539 -0.89 29.71 -2.37
CA LEU A 539 -1.17 28.63 -1.43
C LEU A 539 -0.54 28.93 -0.07
N ASN A 540 -1.38 28.98 0.96
CA ASN A 540 -0.95 29.26 2.34
C ASN A 540 -0.87 27.99 3.20
N GLU A 541 -1.54 26.90 2.82
CA GLU A 541 -1.49 25.59 3.49
C GLU A 541 -1.58 24.49 2.42
N ILE A 542 -0.46 23.84 2.06
CA ILE A 542 -0.43 22.70 1.12
C ILE A 542 0.19 21.47 1.76
N GLY A 543 -0.50 20.33 1.67
CA GLY A 543 -0.05 19.02 2.12
C GLY A 543 0.30 18.06 0.98
N GLY A 544 -0.16 18.29 -0.25
CA GLY A 544 0.16 17.43 -1.39
C GLY A 544 0.11 18.14 -2.73
N LEU A 545 1.09 17.88 -3.60
CA LEU A 545 1.15 18.44 -4.95
C LEU A 545 1.59 17.38 -5.97
N ASP A 546 0.72 17.12 -6.96
CA ASP A 546 1.02 16.24 -8.09
C ASP A 546 0.81 16.98 -9.42
N LEU A 547 1.92 17.25 -10.10
CA LEU A 547 1.97 17.81 -11.45
C LEU A 547 2.61 16.82 -12.43
N SER A 548 2.61 15.53 -12.11
CA SER A 548 3.27 14.50 -12.90
C SER A 548 2.63 14.30 -14.28
N ASP A 549 3.34 13.65 -15.20
CA ASP A 549 2.84 13.29 -16.53
C ASP A 549 2.27 14.50 -17.32
N ASN A 550 2.98 15.62 -17.29
CA ASN A 550 2.60 16.85 -17.98
C ASN A 550 3.67 17.24 -19.02
N GLN A 551 3.55 18.46 -19.58
CA GLN A 551 4.46 19.00 -20.59
C GLN A 551 5.26 20.19 -20.03
N ILE A 552 5.44 20.27 -18.71
CA ILE A 552 6.16 21.38 -18.07
C ILE A 552 7.64 21.29 -18.44
N TYR A 553 8.22 22.39 -18.89
CA TYR A 553 9.60 22.42 -19.40
C TYR A 553 10.44 23.52 -18.74
N GLY A 554 11.77 23.37 -18.82
CA GLY A 554 12.73 24.33 -18.29
C GLY A 554 13.08 24.09 -16.83
N ALA A 555 13.54 25.13 -16.14
CA ALA A 555 13.90 25.06 -14.72
C ALA A 555 12.66 25.13 -13.83
N ILE A 556 12.65 24.40 -12.70
CA ILE A 556 11.68 24.63 -11.63
C ILE A 556 11.95 26.04 -11.07
N PRO A 557 11.00 26.97 -11.11
CA PRO A 557 11.25 28.31 -10.61
C PRO A 557 11.51 28.33 -9.10
N GLN A 558 12.47 29.14 -8.65
CA GLN A 558 12.83 29.27 -7.23
C GLN A 558 11.63 29.53 -6.31
N TRP A 559 10.69 30.38 -6.74
CA TRP A 559 9.49 30.71 -5.96
C TRP A 559 8.60 29.48 -5.65
N VAL A 560 8.70 28.40 -6.43
CA VAL A 560 7.97 27.14 -6.14
C VAL A 560 8.50 26.56 -4.83
N TRP A 561 9.82 26.44 -4.67
CA TRP A 561 10.43 25.94 -3.43
C TRP A 561 10.16 26.85 -2.24
N GLU A 562 10.22 28.17 -2.44
CA GLU A 562 9.90 29.16 -1.39
C GLU A 562 8.44 29.03 -0.91
N THR A 563 7.51 28.78 -1.83
CA THR A 563 6.10 28.54 -1.51
C THR A 563 5.94 27.29 -0.64
N LEU A 564 6.62 26.19 -0.98
CA LEU A 564 6.47 24.90 -0.30
C LEU A 564 7.24 24.82 1.03
N SER A 565 8.15 25.76 1.31
CA SER A 565 9.12 25.66 2.39
C SER A 565 8.57 25.69 3.82
N ASN A 566 7.36 26.24 4.02
CA ASN A 566 6.77 26.39 5.34
C ASN A 566 5.71 25.32 5.64
N HIS A 567 5.66 24.27 4.84
CA HIS A 567 4.62 23.25 4.86
C HIS A 567 5.21 21.85 5.07
N GLU A 568 4.42 21.01 5.71
CA GLU A 568 4.67 19.57 5.85
C GLU A 568 3.90 18.86 4.74
N LEU A 569 4.63 18.42 3.71
CA LEU A 569 4.06 17.75 2.55
C LEU A 569 4.06 16.23 2.74
N SER A 570 2.93 15.58 2.47
CA SER A 570 2.88 14.12 2.33
C SER A 570 3.49 13.66 1.00
N PHE A 571 3.32 14.41 -0.09
CA PHE A 571 3.94 14.05 -1.36
C PHE A 571 4.15 15.26 -2.28
N LEU A 572 5.19 15.16 -3.12
CA LEU A 572 5.49 16.09 -4.21
C LEU A 572 5.92 15.29 -5.43
N ASP A 573 5.10 15.32 -6.48
CA ASP A 573 5.36 14.59 -7.72
C ASP A 573 5.45 15.55 -8.92
N PHE A 574 6.67 15.69 -9.44
CA PHE A 574 6.97 16.40 -10.69
C PHE A 574 7.43 15.45 -11.80
N SER A 575 7.23 14.15 -11.64
CA SER A 575 7.73 13.14 -12.55
C SER A 575 7.12 13.22 -13.94
N ARG A 576 7.76 12.59 -14.93
CA ARG A 576 7.26 12.50 -16.32
C ARG A 576 6.93 13.89 -16.92
N ASN A 577 7.87 14.81 -16.82
CA ASN A 577 7.80 16.14 -17.42
C ASN A 577 9.03 16.39 -18.32
N LYS A 578 9.27 17.64 -18.71
CA LYS A 578 10.43 18.08 -19.51
C LYS A 578 11.32 19.05 -18.73
N LEU A 579 11.39 18.91 -17.42
CA LEU A 579 12.16 19.78 -16.55
C LEU A 579 13.67 19.49 -16.69
N THR A 580 14.48 20.54 -16.74
CA THR A 580 15.92 20.44 -17.02
C THR A 580 16.81 20.86 -15.84
N ASN A 581 16.27 21.62 -14.88
CA ASN A 581 17.04 22.16 -13.76
C ASN A 581 16.14 22.34 -12.52
N ILE A 582 16.69 22.07 -11.34
CA ILE A 582 16.03 22.24 -10.04
C ILE A 582 15.77 23.72 -9.73
N GLY A 583 16.53 24.64 -10.32
CA GLY A 583 16.32 26.09 -10.17
C GLY A 583 16.39 26.58 -8.72
N TYR A 584 17.17 25.89 -7.90
CA TYR A 584 17.53 26.24 -6.54
C TYR A 584 19.04 26.09 -6.38
N ASP A 585 19.71 27.11 -5.86
CA ASP A 585 21.18 27.19 -5.86
C ASP A 585 21.83 26.33 -4.76
N ASP A 586 21.06 25.86 -3.78
CA ASP A 586 21.54 25.00 -2.70
C ASP A 586 21.32 23.51 -3.00
N THR A 587 22.18 22.66 -2.45
CA THR A 587 22.09 21.20 -2.59
C THR A 587 20.93 20.61 -1.79
N PHE A 588 20.57 21.27 -0.69
CA PHE A 588 19.47 20.86 0.18
C PHE A 588 18.22 21.72 -0.08
N LEU A 589 17.13 21.08 -0.48
CA LEU A 589 15.85 21.72 -0.72
C LEU A 589 15.19 22.10 0.61
N PRO A 590 14.64 23.32 0.74
CA PRO A 590 14.08 23.83 1.99
C PRO A 590 12.66 23.29 2.24
N ILE A 591 12.44 21.98 2.09
CA ILE A 591 11.12 21.35 2.19
C ILE A 591 11.11 20.25 3.27
N TYR A 592 9.96 20.08 3.92
CA TYR A 592 9.68 18.98 4.83
C TYR A 592 8.67 18.05 4.18
N ILE A 593 9.08 16.83 3.84
CA ILE A 593 8.30 15.95 2.96
C ILE A 593 8.46 14.46 3.24
N ASP A 594 7.38 13.69 3.08
CA ASP A 594 7.39 12.23 3.20
C ASP A 594 7.83 11.52 1.91
N THR A 595 7.33 11.97 0.74
CA THR A 595 7.63 11.38 -0.58
C THR A 595 7.96 12.45 -1.62
N LEU A 596 9.11 12.32 -2.30
CA LEU A 596 9.52 13.18 -3.42
C LEU A 596 9.80 12.37 -4.68
N ASN A 597 9.06 12.66 -5.76
CA ASN A 597 9.25 12.04 -7.06
C ASN A 597 9.61 13.08 -8.14
N LEU A 598 10.86 13.04 -8.59
CA LEU A 598 11.41 13.86 -9.68
C LEU A 598 11.77 13.02 -10.92
N SER A 599 11.34 11.76 -10.95
CA SER A 599 11.76 10.80 -11.97
C SER A 599 11.29 11.16 -13.39
N SER A 600 11.94 10.61 -14.41
CA SER A 600 11.54 10.76 -15.82
C SER A 600 11.47 12.22 -16.27
N ASN A 601 12.57 12.95 -16.08
CA ASN A 601 12.77 14.33 -16.52
C ASN A 601 14.12 14.44 -17.25
N MET A 602 14.66 15.65 -17.37
CA MET A 602 15.96 15.94 -17.98
C MET A 602 16.88 16.66 -16.99
N PHE A 603 16.77 16.39 -15.69
CA PHE A 603 17.59 17.07 -14.68
C PHE A 603 19.07 16.67 -14.79
N GLU A 604 19.96 17.65 -14.74
CA GLU A 604 21.42 17.48 -14.74
C GLU A 604 22.04 17.88 -13.40
N GLY A 605 23.32 17.53 -13.21
CA GLY A 605 24.11 17.97 -12.04
C GLY A 605 23.98 17.03 -10.84
N THR A 606 24.07 17.58 -9.63
CA THR A 606 23.98 16.79 -8.38
C THR A 606 22.52 16.58 -8.00
N ILE A 607 22.17 15.38 -7.53
CA ILE A 607 20.85 15.10 -6.96
C ILE A 607 20.56 16.06 -5.79
N PRO A 608 19.46 16.83 -5.82
CA PRO A 608 19.03 17.62 -4.68
C PRO A 608 18.45 16.69 -3.61
N LEU A 609 18.62 17.01 -2.33
CA LEU A 609 17.98 16.26 -1.24
C LEU A 609 17.12 17.20 -0.38
N PRO A 610 15.98 16.77 0.18
CA PRO A 610 15.29 17.53 1.20
C PRO A 610 16.21 17.84 2.39
N GLN A 611 16.05 19.01 3.01
CA GLN A 611 16.85 19.40 4.18
C GLN A 611 16.60 18.48 5.39
N TYR A 612 15.37 17.96 5.50
CA TYR A 612 14.91 17.05 6.54
C TYR A 612 14.84 15.61 6.03
N SER A 613 14.86 14.64 6.95
CA SER A 613 14.69 13.24 6.60
C SER A 613 13.31 12.99 5.97
N THR A 614 13.25 12.03 5.06
CA THR A 614 12.06 11.69 4.26
C THR A 614 11.93 10.16 4.16
N PHE A 615 10.78 9.63 3.76
CA PHE A 615 10.55 8.19 3.64
C PHE A 615 10.88 7.66 2.25
N GLU A 616 10.61 8.42 1.20
CA GLU A 616 10.76 7.97 -0.19
C GLU A 616 11.29 9.05 -1.15
N LEU A 617 12.28 8.66 -1.94
CA LEU A 617 12.93 9.50 -2.94
C LEU A 617 13.07 8.76 -4.28
N ASP A 618 12.54 9.35 -5.35
CA ASP A 618 12.70 8.85 -6.73
C ASP A 618 13.26 9.92 -7.69
N TYR A 619 14.49 9.70 -8.12
CA TYR A 619 15.23 10.52 -9.09
C TYR A 619 15.50 9.78 -10.41
N SER A 620 14.87 8.61 -10.61
CA SER A 620 15.17 7.71 -11.73
C SER A 620 14.91 8.34 -13.10
N ASN A 621 15.56 7.86 -14.16
CA ASN A 621 15.38 8.34 -15.54
C ASN A 621 15.63 9.86 -15.67
N ASN A 622 16.85 10.29 -15.33
CA ASN A 622 17.31 11.68 -15.46
C ASN A 622 18.76 11.70 -15.99
N MET A 623 19.44 12.84 -15.92
CA MET A 623 20.84 13.03 -16.33
C MET A 623 21.73 13.49 -15.15
N PHE A 624 21.36 13.15 -13.91
CA PHE A 624 22.18 13.50 -12.74
C PHE A 624 23.55 12.83 -12.80
N SER A 625 24.61 13.55 -12.42
CA SER A 625 26.01 13.12 -12.51
C SER A 625 26.64 12.71 -11.18
N SER A 626 26.07 13.17 -10.07
CA SER A 626 26.66 13.04 -8.74
C SER A 626 25.64 13.08 -7.61
N MET A 627 26.06 12.64 -6.43
CA MET A 627 25.33 12.69 -5.17
C MET A 627 25.99 13.70 -4.20
N PRO A 628 25.23 14.31 -3.29
CA PRO A 628 25.81 15.16 -2.24
C PRO A 628 26.70 14.37 -1.27
N LEU A 629 27.67 15.06 -0.66
CA LEU A 629 28.49 14.51 0.43
C LEU A 629 27.78 14.69 1.78
N ASN A 630 28.05 13.80 2.75
CA ASN A 630 27.55 13.86 4.13
C ASN A 630 26.01 13.86 4.29
N ILE A 631 25.35 12.90 3.66
CA ILE A 631 23.88 12.80 3.60
C ILE A 631 23.26 11.97 4.73
N SER A 632 24.02 11.60 5.77
CA SER A 632 23.57 10.65 6.79
C SER A 632 22.29 11.09 7.52
N SER A 633 22.12 12.38 7.77
CA SER A 633 20.91 12.92 8.42
C SER A 633 19.67 12.89 7.51
N GLN A 634 19.86 13.08 6.21
CA GLN A 634 18.76 13.11 5.24
C GLN A 634 18.24 11.70 4.89
N LEU A 635 19.08 10.67 5.08
CA LEU A 635 18.72 9.28 4.81
C LEU A 635 18.31 8.49 6.07
N GLU A 636 18.17 9.14 7.22
CA GLU A 636 17.97 8.44 8.51
C GLU A 636 16.66 7.64 8.55
N GLN A 637 15.55 8.21 8.08
CA GLN A 637 14.22 7.57 8.06
C GLN A 637 13.86 6.98 6.68
N LEU A 638 14.81 6.97 5.74
CA LEU A 638 14.55 6.63 4.35
C LEU A 638 14.28 5.14 4.19
N THR A 639 13.16 4.83 3.56
CA THR A 639 12.72 3.45 3.29
C THR A 639 12.90 3.06 1.83
N VAL A 640 12.80 4.01 0.90
CA VAL A 640 12.92 3.78 -0.54
C VAL A 640 13.80 4.85 -1.17
N PHE A 641 14.84 4.42 -1.90
CA PHE A 641 15.68 5.29 -2.70
C PHE A 641 15.85 4.73 -4.12
N ARG A 642 15.38 5.48 -5.11
CA ARG A 642 15.51 5.14 -6.53
C ARG A 642 16.24 6.26 -7.27
N ALA A 643 17.32 5.93 -7.96
CA ALA A 643 18.03 6.84 -8.85
C ALA A 643 18.57 6.10 -10.08
N SER A 644 17.80 5.12 -10.56
CA SER A 644 18.18 4.32 -11.72
C SER A 644 18.25 5.14 -13.00
N ARG A 645 18.99 4.67 -14.00
CA ARG A 645 19.08 5.28 -15.35
C ARG A 645 19.44 6.76 -15.26
N ASN A 646 20.61 7.03 -14.67
CA ASN A 646 21.24 8.34 -14.56
C ASN A 646 22.72 8.23 -14.98
N ASN A 647 23.51 9.29 -14.77
CA ASN A 647 24.96 9.30 -15.01
C ASN A 647 25.75 9.41 -13.69
N LEU A 648 25.21 8.86 -12.59
CA LEU A 648 25.82 8.98 -11.27
C LEU A 648 27.15 8.23 -11.22
N SER A 649 28.18 8.92 -10.73
CA SER A 649 29.57 8.43 -10.71
C SER A 649 30.20 8.44 -9.32
N GLY A 650 31.35 7.79 -9.19
CA GLY A 650 32.09 7.66 -7.93
C GLY A 650 31.78 6.36 -7.19
N ASN A 651 32.21 6.27 -5.94
CA ASN A 651 31.99 5.07 -5.11
C ASN A 651 30.60 5.11 -4.47
N LEU A 652 30.01 3.92 -4.26
CA LEU A 652 28.82 3.77 -3.43
C LEU A 652 29.10 4.20 -1.99
N SER A 653 28.26 5.09 -1.47
CA SER A 653 28.41 5.63 -0.12
C SER A 653 27.94 4.64 0.95
N PRO A 654 28.68 4.46 2.07
CA PRO A 654 28.21 3.72 3.23
C PRO A 654 26.98 4.34 3.92
N PHE A 655 26.53 5.54 3.54
CA PHE A 655 25.30 6.11 4.12
C PHE A 655 24.04 5.33 3.71
N PHE A 656 24.08 4.52 2.65
CA PHE A 656 23.00 3.60 2.31
C PHE A 656 22.91 2.38 3.24
N CYS A 657 23.84 2.21 4.18
CA CYS A 657 23.74 1.22 5.26
C CYS A 657 22.68 1.59 6.33
N SER A 658 21.66 2.39 5.99
CA SER A 658 20.62 2.84 6.93
C SER A 658 19.79 1.65 7.43
N ARG A 659 19.29 1.73 8.66
CA ARG A 659 18.56 0.62 9.30
C ARG A 659 17.15 0.43 8.76
N ASP A 660 16.55 1.46 8.16
CA ASP A 660 15.15 1.41 7.73
C ASP A 660 14.98 1.29 6.19
N LEU A 661 16.09 1.30 5.44
CA LEU A 661 16.08 1.22 3.98
C LEU A 661 15.63 -0.17 3.50
N GLN A 662 14.53 -0.22 2.75
CA GLN A 662 13.93 -1.44 2.20
C GLN A 662 14.20 -1.62 0.71
N ILE A 663 14.25 -0.54 -0.06
CA ILE A 663 14.47 -0.58 -1.51
C ILE A 663 15.59 0.39 -1.87
N LEU A 664 16.65 -0.14 -2.49
CA LEU A 664 17.73 0.63 -3.09
C LEU A 664 17.89 0.25 -4.57
N ASP A 665 17.55 1.18 -5.46
CA ASP A 665 17.74 1.02 -6.90
C ASP A 665 18.66 2.11 -7.46
N LEU A 666 19.88 1.70 -7.80
CA LEU A 666 20.92 2.54 -8.42
C LEU A 666 21.34 1.97 -9.78
N SER A 667 20.49 1.15 -10.40
CA SER A 667 20.79 0.49 -11.67
C SER A 667 21.02 1.46 -12.83
N TYR A 668 21.76 1.04 -13.86
CA TYR A 668 22.06 1.84 -15.05
C TYR A 668 22.69 3.20 -14.70
N ASN A 669 23.84 3.16 -14.04
CA ASN A 669 24.65 4.32 -13.68
C ASN A 669 26.13 4.03 -14.01
N ILE A 670 27.04 4.90 -13.57
CA ILE A 670 28.49 4.74 -13.77
C ILE A 670 29.23 4.67 -12.43
N PHE A 671 28.60 4.10 -11.38
CA PHE A 671 29.25 3.85 -10.10
C PHE A 671 30.42 2.87 -10.24
N ASN A 672 31.47 3.09 -9.47
CA ASN A 672 32.65 2.22 -9.43
C ASN A 672 33.04 1.91 -7.98
N GLY A 673 34.17 1.22 -7.78
CA GLY A 673 34.61 0.80 -6.46
C GLY A 673 33.93 -0.49 -6.00
N ALA A 674 34.19 -0.85 -4.74
CA ALA A 674 33.58 -2.02 -4.11
C ALA A 674 32.20 -1.70 -3.53
N ILE A 675 31.31 -2.70 -3.55
CA ILE A 675 30.02 -2.64 -2.86
C ILE A 675 30.26 -2.57 -1.34
N PRO A 676 29.75 -1.55 -0.62
CA PRO A 676 29.82 -1.50 0.83
C PRO A 676 29.26 -2.78 1.45
N SER A 677 30.06 -3.47 2.26
CA SER A 677 29.70 -4.81 2.76
C SER A 677 28.39 -4.83 3.51
N CYS A 678 28.05 -3.76 4.24
CA CYS A 678 26.80 -3.61 5.01
C CYS A 678 25.53 -3.86 4.18
N LEU A 679 25.53 -3.53 2.88
CA LEU A 679 24.35 -3.63 2.01
C LEU A 679 23.94 -5.09 1.77
N ILE A 680 24.86 -6.03 2.02
CA ILE A 680 24.66 -7.46 1.84
C ILE A 680 24.88 -8.21 3.16
N GLN A 681 25.94 -7.87 3.91
CA GLN A 681 26.29 -8.50 5.17
C GLN A 681 25.24 -8.26 6.27
N ASP A 682 24.75 -7.03 6.41
CA ASP A 682 23.85 -6.60 7.49
C ASP A 682 22.47 -6.18 6.94
N ALA A 683 22.02 -6.84 5.87
CA ALA A 683 20.77 -6.55 5.15
C ALA A 683 19.52 -6.99 5.95
N ASN A 684 19.29 -6.33 7.08
CA ASN A 684 18.27 -6.69 8.07
C ASN A 684 16.90 -6.06 7.80
N SER A 685 16.86 -5.08 6.90
CA SER A 685 15.67 -4.34 6.47
C SER A 685 15.54 -4.27 4.95
N LEU A 686 16.68 -4.30 4.24
CA LEU A 686 16.75 -4.23 2.79
C LEU A 686 16.08 -5.48 2.18
N LYS A 687 15.09 -5.24 1.32
CA LYS A 687 14.36 -6.25 0.54
C LYS A 687 14.86 -6.29 -0.89
N VAL A 688 15.12 -5.11 -1.48
CA VAL A 688 15.55 -4.98 -2.88
C VAL A 688 16.87 -4.23 -2.92
N LEU A 689 17.90 -4.89 -3.48
CA LEU A 689 19.15 -4.27 -3.86
C LEU A 689 19.37 -4.44 -5.36
N ASN A 690 19.25 -3.34 -6.11
CA ASN A 690 19.46 -3.31 -7.54
C ASN A 690 20.62 -2.37 -7.90
N LEU A 691 21.76 -2.95 -8.28
CA LEU A 691 23.00 -2.26 -8.68
C LEU A 691 23.40 -2.59 -10.12
N ARG A 692 22.45 -3.11 -10.90
CA ARG A 692 22.64 -3.56 -12.26
C ARG A 692 23.28 -2.50 -13.17
N GLU A 693 24.08 -2.92 -14.14
CA GLU A 693 24.65 -2.09 -15.21
C GLU A 693 25.40 -0.87 -14.64
N ASN A 694 26.50 -1.16 -13.94
CA ASN A 694 27.43 -0.20 -13.33
C ASN A 694 28.88 -0.64 -13.61
N GLN A 695 29.86 -0.04 -12.94
CA GLN A 695 31.29 -0.37 -13.04
C GLN A 695 31.86 -0.89 -11.70
N LEU A 696 31.01 -1.52 -10.87
CA LEU A 696 31.38 -2.01 -9.55
C LEU A 696 32.30 -3.23 -9.66
N TYR A 697 33.25 -3.37 -8.74
CA TYR A 697 34.22 -4.47 -8.73
C TYR A 697 34.52 -4.97 -7.32
N GLY A 698 35.31 -6.05 -7.21
CA GLY A 698 35.69 -6.66 -5.94
C GLY A 698 34.81 -7.84 -5.55
N GLU A 699 35.07 -8.42 -4.38
CA GLU A 699 34.37 -9.62 -3.88
C GLU A 699 33.15 -9.28 -3.03
N LEU A 700 32.14 -10.15 -3.05
CA LEU A 700 31.00 -10.10 -2.11
C LEU A 700 31.44 -10.46 -0.67
N PRO A 701 30.77 -9.93 0.37
CA PRO A 701 31.14 -10.23 1.75
C PRO A 701 31.00 -11.72 2.06
N ARG A 702 32.01 -12.29 2.72
CA ARG A 702 32.07 -13.74 3.01
C ARG A 702 30.97 -14.22 3.97
N TYR A 703 30.50 -13.33 4.83
CA TYR A 703 29.51 -13.63 5.87
C TYR A 703 28.31 -12.72 5.72
N ILE A 704 27.11 -13.29 5.82
CA ILE A 704 25.81 -12.63 5.78
C ILE A 704 25.07 -13.05 7.04
N THR A 705 24.46 -12.08 7.73
CA THR A 705 23.76 -12.30 8.99
C THR A 705 22.52 -13.19 8.84
N GLU A 706 22.13 -13.87 9.92
CA GLU A 706 20.99 -14.80 9.91
C GLU A 706 19.61 -14.11 9.74
N ASN A 707 19.55 -12.79 9.98
CA ASN A 707 18.35 -11.97 9.85
C ASN A 707 18.25 -11.26 8.48
N CYS A 708 18.87 -11.81 7.44
CA CYS A 708 18.80 -11.27 6.09
C CYS A 708 17.35 -11.24 5.56
N THR A 709 16.90 -10.07 5.12
CA THR A 709 15.55 -9.81 4.59
C THR A 709 15.47 -9.68 3.08
N LEU A 710 16.60 -9.82 2.37
CA LEU A 710 16.64 -9.66 0.92
C LEU A 710 15.65 -10.60 0.22
N GLU A 711 14.84 -10.02 -0.65
CA GLU A 711 13.92 -10.68 -1.58
C GLU A 711 14.48 -10.64 -3.00
N MET A 712 15.19 -9.57 -3.37
CA MET A 712 15.85 -9.41 -4.66
C MET A 712 17.27 -8.88 -4.51
N LEU A 713 18.21 -9.52 -5.20
CA LEU A 713 19.58 -9.08 -5.39
C LEU A 713 19.95 -9.11 -6.88
N ASP A 714 20.09 -7.93 -7.49
CA ASP A 714 20.54 -7.77 -8.88
C ASP A 714 21.84 -6.96 -8.92
N LEU A 715 22.92 -7.66 -9.29
CA LEU A 715 24.28 -7.11 -9.47
C LEU A 715 24.75 -7.26 -10.93
N SER A 716 23.84 -7.55 -11.85
CA SER A 716 24.20 -7.93 -13.22
C SER A 716 24.88 -6.78 -13.98
N GLY A 717 25.74 -7.11 -14.95
CA GLY A 717 26.43 -6.09 -15.77
C GLY A 717 27.40 -5.23 -14.95
N ASN A 718 28.27 -5.88 -14.17
CA ASN A 718 29.33 -5.25 -13.37
C ASN A 718 30.67 -5.99 -13.59
N ARG A 719 31.65 -5.76 -12.72
CA ARG A 719 32.97 -6.43 -12.70
C ARG A 719 33.22 -7.14 -11.37
N ILE A 720 32.17 -7.68 -10.77
CA ILE A 720 32.25 -8.39 -9.49
C ILE A 720 33.02 -9.70 -9.69
N GLU A 721 33.97 -9.96 -8.80
CA GLU A 721 34.88 -11.11 -8.88
C GLU A 721 34.79 -12.00 -7.63
N GLY A 722 35.59 -13.07 -7.60
CA GLY A 722 35.64 -14.00 -6.47
C GLY A 722 34.57 -15.07 -6.52
N ARG A 723 34.06 -15.48 -5.35
CA ARG A 723 33.13 -16.59 -5.15
C ARG A 723 31.84 -16.13 -4.51
N LEU A 724 30.78 -16.92 -4.67
CA LEU A 724 29.52 -16.64 -3.99
C LEU A 724 29.59 -17.02 -2.52
N PRO A 725 29.17 -16.14 -1.59
CA PRO A 725 29.19 -16.46 -0.17
C PRO A 725 28.10 -17.49 0.15
N LYS A 726 28.48 -18.66 0.63
CA LYS A 726 27.53 -19.71 1.07
C LYS A 726 26.54 -19.23 2.14
N SER A 727 26.93 -18.21 2.91
CA SER A 727 26.08 -17.56 3.91
C SER A 727 24.89 -16.80 3.32
N LEU A 728 24.83 -16.59 1.99
CA LEU A 728 23.64 -16.05 1.32
C LEU A 728 22.43 -16.99 1.48
N ALA A 729 22.65 -18.27 1.81
CA ALA A 729 21.60 -19.20 2.23
C ALA A 729 20.81 -18.73 3.46
N SER A 730 21.31 -17.76 4.23
CA SER A 730 20.61 -17.12 5.34
C SER A 730 19.44 -16.24 4.89
N CYS A 731 19.45 -15.73 3.66
CA CYS A 731 18.40 -14.86 3.10
C CYS A 731 17.17 -15.68 2.69
N LYS A 732 16.39 -16.17 3.67
CA LYS A 732 15.26 -17.10 3.42
C LYS A 732 14.13 -16.53 2.58
N MET A 733 14.06 -15.20 2.42
CA MET A 733 13.08 -14.54 1.58
C MET A 733 13.54 -14.32 0.14
N LEU A 734 14.80 -14.65 -0.19
CA LEU A 734 15.37 -14.38 -1.51
C LEU A 734 14.61 -15.14 -2.60
N GLU A 735 14.09 -14.38 -3.54
CA GLU A 735 13.26 -14.81 -4.66
C GLU A 735 13.96 -14.60 -6.01
N VAL A 736 14.76 -13.54 -6.11
CA VAL A 736 15.49 -13.17 -7.33
C VAL A 736 16.97 -13.00 -7.01
N LEU A 737 17.81 -13.76 -7.72
CA LEU A 737 19.25 -13.56 -7.76
C LEU A 737 19.71 -13.43 -9.20
N ASP A 738 20.09 -12.21 -9.59
CA ASP A 738 20.70 -11.92 -10.88
C ASP A 738 22.11 -11.38 -10.68
N ILE A 739 23.10 -12.18 -11.08
CA ILE A 739 24.52 -11.84 -11.01
C ILE A 739 25.18 -12.02 -12.38
N GLY A 740 24.38 -12.01 -13.45
CA GLY A 740 24.86 -12.22 -14.81
C GLY A 740 25.85 -11.14 -15.26
N ASN A 741 26.67 -11.44 -16.25
CA ASN A 741 27.63 -10.50 -16.85
C ASN A 741 28.57 -9.87 -15.79
N ASN A 742 29.36 -10.73 -15.16
CA ASN A 742 30.35 -10.40 -14.13
C ASN A 742 31.61 -11.29 -14.30
N GLU A 743 32.54 -11.25 -13.33
CA GLU A 743 33.79 -12.00 -13.35
C GLU A 743 33.85 -13.13 -12.29
N ILE A 744 32.70 -13.60 -11.81
CA ILE A 744 32.58 -14.57 -10.71
C ILE A 744 33.05 -15.95 -11.15
N GLY A 745 33.97 -16.54 -10.39
CA GLY A 745 34.56 -17.85 -10.66
C GLY A 745 34.33 -18.81 -9.49
N ASP A 746 33.28 -19.63 -9.58
CA ASP A 746 32.91 -20.59 -8.55
C ASP A 746 32.35 -21.89 -9.15
N SER A 747 32.19 -22.92 -8.32
CA SER A 747 31.39 -24.09 -8.69
C SER A 747 29.88 -23.76 -8.68
N PHE A 748 29.07 -24.56 -9.38
CA PHE A 748 27.60 -24.41 -9.33
C PHE A 748 27.09 -24.39 -7.86
N PRO A 749 26.32 -23.35 -7.45
CA PRO A 749 26.02 -23.11 -6.04
C PRO A 749 24.83 -23.96 -5.53
N CYS A 750 24.99 -25.30 -5.47
CA CYS A 750 23.94 -26.22 -5.01
C CYS A 750 23.35 -25.88 -3.62
N TRP A 751 24.10 -25.21 -2.75
CA TRP A 751 23.61 -24.76 -1.44
C TRP A 751 22.43 -23.78 -1.54
N MET A 752 22.23 -23.12 -2.69
CA MET A 752 21.07 -22.25 -2.94
C MET A 752 19.75 -23.01 -3.00
N SER A 753 19.78 -24.34 -3.17
CA SER A 753 18.59 -25.20 -3.08
C SER A 753 17.87 -25.09 -1.72
N THR A 754 18.56 -24.55 -0.70
CA THR A 754 18.01 -24.32 0.64
C THR A 754 17.22 -23.01 0.78
N LEU A 755 17.10 -22.22 -0.30
CA LEU A 755 16.32 -20.98 -0.36
C LEU A 755 14.89 -21.31 -0.82
N PRO A 756 13.87 -21.20 0.05
CA PRO A 756 12.55 -21.73 -0.22
C PRO A 756 11.77 -20.92 -1.28
N LYS A 757 12.11 -19.64 -1.45
CA LYS A 757 11.40 -18.72 -2.34
C LYS A 757 12.12 -18.44 -3.66
N LEU A 758 13.30 -19.01 -3.91
CA LEU A 758 14.09 -18.67 -5.09
C LEU A 758 13.37 -19.08 -6.39
N GLN A 759 12.96 -18.10 -7.20
CA GLN A 759 12.25 -18.30 -8.47
C GLN A 759 13.09 -17.92 -9.69
N VAL A 760 13.99 -16.93 -9.55
CA VAL A 760 14.82 -16.42 -10.64
C VAL A 760 16.29 -16.56 -10.26
N LEU A 761 17.04 -17.32 -11.07
CA LEU A 761 18.47 -17.54 -10.91
C LEU A 761 19.19 -17.28 -12.24
N VAL A 762 19.92 -16.17 -12.31
CA VAL A 762 20.66 -15.74 -13.50
C VAL A 762 22.15 -15.64 -13.19
N LEU A 763 22.93 -16.58 -13.74
CA LEU A 763 24.38 -16.72 -13.57
C LEU A 763 25.16 -16.49 -14.88
N LYS A 764 24.48 -16.11 -15.95
CA LYS A 764 25.07 -16.06 -17.30
C LYS A 764 26.29 -15.16 -17.40
N TYR A 765 27.14 -15.39 -18.41
CA TYR A 765 28.32 -14.55 -18.71
C TYR A 765 29.21 -14.33 -17.48
N ASN A 766 29.69 -15.43 -16.90
CA ASN A 766 30.61 -15.46 -15.76
C ASN A 766 31.70 -16.52 -16.00
N LYS A 767 32.44 -16.89 -14.95
CA LYS A 767 33.51 -17.91 -14.97
C LYS A 767 33.12 -19.15 -14.14
N PHE A 768 31.83 -19.45 -13.96
CA PHE A 768 31.40 -20.62 -13.20
C PHE A 768 31.84 -21.92 -13.87
N PHE A 769 32.14 -22.95 -13.08
CA PHE A 769 32.67 -24.22 -13.59
C PHE A 769 32.17 -25.44 -12.80
N GLY A 770 32.57 -26.62 -13.25
CA GLY A 770 32.20 -27.89 -12.60
C GLY A 770 30.84 -28.41 -13.06
N GLN A 771 30.34 -29.42 -12.36
CA GLN A 771 29.05 -30.05 -12.67
C GLN A 771 27.90 -29.28 -12.04
N ILE A 772 26.75 -29.27 -12.72
CA ILE A 772 25.50 -28.68 -12.20
C ILE A 772 24.87 -29.58 -11.11
N GLU A 773 25.24 -30.86 -11.08
CA GLU A 773 24.83 -31.84 -10.07
C GLU A 773 26.05 -32.35 -9.27
N PRO A 774 25.92 -32.58 -7.95
CA PRO A 774 27.00 -33.15 -7.16
C PRO A 774 27.16 -34.66 -7.43
N SER A 775 28.34 -35.07 -7.90
CA SER A 775 28.67 -36.48 -8.16
C SER A 775 28.67 -37.42 -6.93
N VAL A 776 28.61 -36.90 -5.69
CA VAL A 776 28.49 -37.67 -4.44
C VAL A 776 27.85 -36.81 -3.34
N ALA A 777 26.82 -37.34 -2.66
CA ALA A 777 26.18 -36.75 -1.47
C ALA A 777 27.13 -36.80 -0.26
N THR A 778 28.08 -35.86 -0.16
CA THR A 778 28.90 -35.72 1.04
C THR A 778 28.29 -34.82 2.10
N ASP A 779 27.23 -34.09 1.79
CA ASP A 779 26.43 -33.30 2.73
C ASP A 779 24.95 -33.41 2.33
N LYS A 780 24.02 -33.31 3.27
CA LYS A 780 22.54 -33.47 3.09
C LYS A 780 21.86 -32.47 2.13
N ILE A 781 22.59 -31.85 1.19
CA ILE A 781 22.09 -30.87 0.24
C ILE A 781 21.74 -31.62 -1.06
N THR A 782 20.45 -31.69 -1.37
CA THR A 782 19.91 -32.43 -2.53
C THR A 782 20.09 -31.69 -3.86
N CYS A 783 20.51 -30.42 -3.85
CA CYS A 783 20.62 -29.56 -5.04
C CYS A 783 19.30 -29.43 -5.84
N GLU A 784 18.16 -29.57 -5.14
CA GLU A 784 16.81 -29.47 -5.72
C GLU A 784 16.29 -28.03 -5.73
N PHE A 785 15.85 -27.53 -6.89
CA PHE A 785 15.36 -26.16 -7.05
C PHE A 785 13.84 -26.12 -7.36
N PRO A 786 12.97 -26.52 -6.41
CA PRO A 786 11.56 -26.74 -6.68
C PRO A 786 10.78 -25.48 -7.06
N SER A 787 11.25 -24.31 -6.63
CA SER A 787 10.59 -23.01 -6.86
C SER A 787 11.10 -22.27 -8.10
N VAL A 788 12.21 -22.71 -8.71
CA VAL A 788 12.86 -21.98 -9.81
C VAL A 788 12.05 -22.06 -11.09
N ARG A 789 11.85 -20.91 -11.73
CA ARG A 789 11.10 -20.72 -12.98
C ARG A 789 11.97 -20.13 -14.09
N ILE A 790 12.94 -19.28 -13.73
CA ILE A 790 13.90 -18.71 -14.67
C ILE A 790 15.29 -19.17 -14.25
N LEU A 791 15.91 -20.01 -15.08
CA LEU A 791 17.25 -20.52 -14.88
C LEU A 791 18.11 -20.19 -16.09
N ASP A 792 19.03 -19.24 -15.94
CA ASP A 792 19.91 -18.79 -17.00
C ASP A 792 21.38 -18.97 -16.58
N LEU A 793 22.02 -20.00 -17.12
CA LEU A 793 23.38 -20.44 -16.85
C LEU A 793 24.31 -20.22 -18.06
N ALA A 794 23.84 -19.48 -19.07
CA ALA A 794 24.50 -19.38 -20.36
C ALA A 794 25.92 -18.80 -20.28
N SER A 795 26.80 -19.19 -21.20
CA SER A 795 28.13 -18.59 -21.34
C SER A 795 28.97 -18.65 -20.05
N ASN A 796 29.17 -19.87 -19.57
CA ASN A 796 30.02 -20.22 -18.44
C ASN A 796 30.94 -21.39 -18.83
N ASN A 797 31.60 -22.02 -17.86
CA ASN A 797 32.46 -23.18 -18.06
C ASN A 797 31.91 -24.43 -17.33
N PHE A 798 30.58 -24.56 -17.23
CA PHE A 798 29.93 -25.74 -16.66
C PHE A 798 30.19 -26.97 -17.52
N SER A 799 30.30 -28.14 -16.88
CA SER A 799 30.69 -29.41 -17.51
C SER A 799 29.91 -30.59 -16.94
N GLY A 800 30.10 -31.78 -17.48
CA GLY A 800 29.38 -32.98 -17.03
C GLY A 800 28.04 -33.17 -17.77
N THR A 801 27.19 -34.03 -17.22
CA THR A 801 25.92 -34.43 -17.85
C THR A 801 24.74 -33.86 -17.08
N LEU A 802 23.67 -33.47 -17.79
CA LEU A 802 22.37 -33.21 -17.16
C LEU A 802 21.65 -34.55 -16.97
N THR A 803 21.23 -34.89 -15.76
CA THR A 803 20.56 -36.16 -15.44
C THR A 803 19.05 -36.02 -15.46
N GLU A 804 18.35 -37.16 -15.56
CA GLU A 804 16.89 -37.22 -15.43
C GLU A 804 16.43 -36.68 -14.06
N GLU A 805 17.16 -37.04 -12.99
CA GLU A 805 16.88 -36.61 -11.63
C GLU A 805 16.94 -35.09 -11.51
N TRP A 806 17.94 -34.43 -12.12
CA TRP A 806 18.06 -32.97 -12.06
C TRP A 806 16.84 -32.24 -12.66
N PHE A 807 16.35 -32.67 -13.83
CA PHE A 807 15.15 -32.08 -14.44
C PHE A 807 13.91 -32.26 -13.56
N SER A 808 13.78 -33.41 -12.89
CA SER A 808 12.66 -33.68 -11.99
C SER A 808 12.62 -32.73 -10.78
N THR A 809 13.72 -32.05 -10.47
CA THR A 809 13.77 -31.10 -9.35
C THR A 809 13.16 -29.72 -9.67
N LEU A 810 12.95 -29.38 -10.94
CA LEU A 810 12.46 -28.06 -11.40
C LEU A 810 10.92 -27.98 -11.39
N MET A 811 10.32 -28.31 -10.24
CA MET A 811 8.89 -28.53 -10.06
C MET A 811 8.01 -27.33 -10.48
N ALA A 812 8.46 -26.11 -10.24
CA ALA A 812 7.72 -24.90 -10.60
C ALA A 812 7.57 -24.70 -12.12
N MET A 813 8.42 -25.33 -12.95
CA MET A 813 8.28 -25.35 -14.41
C MET A 813 7.34 -26.48 -14.91
N MET A 814 6.84 -27.34 -14.01
CA MET A 814 5.94 -28.45 -14.34
C MET A 814 4.46 -28.11 -14.04
N ILE A 815 4.20 -27.43 -12.90
CA ILE A 815 2.83 -27.17 -12.39
C ILE A 815 2.65 -25.68 -12.07
N ALA A 816 1.54 -25.11 -12.55
CA ALA A 816 1.18 -23.72 -12.28
C ALA A 816 0.49 -23.57 -10.91
N ASN A 817 0.92 -22.58 -10.11
CA ASN A 817 0.28 -22.23 -8.85
C ASN A 817 -0.76 -21.12 -9.09
N THR A 818 -2.03 -21.34 -8.76
CA THR A 818 -3.14 -20.40 -9.06
C THR A 818 -3.40 -19.36 -7.97
N ASN A 819 -2.67 -19.42 -6.85
CA ASN A 819 -2.94 -18.61 -5.66
C ASN A 819 -1.98 -17.42 -5.47
N GLU A 820 -1.06 -17.19 -6.41
CA GLU A 820 -0.07 -16.10 -6.36
C GLU A 820 -0.48 -14.92 -7.26
N THR A 821 0.08 -13.73 -7.01
CA THR A 821 -0.06 -12.57 -7.89
C THR A 821 0.55 -12.87 -9.26
N LEU A 822 -0.01 -12.31 -10.35
CA LEU A 822 0.50 -12.62 -11.70
C LEU A 822 1.92 -12.05 -11.94
N VAL A 823 2.24 -10.93 -11.29
CA VAL A 823 3.50 -10.17 -11.45
C VAL A 823 4.34 -10.32 -10.19
N MET A 824 5.66 -10.42 -10.38
CA MET A 824 6.63 -10.36 -9.29
C MET A 824 6.88 -8.91 -8.88
N GLU A 825 6.38 -8.54 -7.70
CA GLU A 825 6.40 -7.16 -7.20
C GLU A 825 6.57 -7.12 -5.68
N TYR A 826 7.21 -6.04 -5.19
CA TYR A 826 7.48 -5.81 -3.77
C TYR A 826 6.85 -4.51 -3.30
N THR A 827 6.16 -4.53 -2.15
CA THR A 827 5.52 -3.34 -1.58
C THR A 827 6.51 -2.47 -0.81
N GLY A 828 6.61 -1.19 -1.19
CA GLY A 828 7.30 -0.12 -0.47
C GLY A 828 6.43 0.56 0.60
N TYR A 829 6.80 1.79 0.97
CA TYR A 829 6.03 2.63 1.90
C TYR A 829 4.70 3.07 1.26
N GLN A 830 3.63 3.23 2.06
CA GLN A 830 2.26 3.57 1.62
C GLN A 830 1.61 2.68 0.52
N GLY A 831 2.21 1.54 0.16
CA GLY A 831 1.64 0.59 -0.79
C GLY A 831 2.11 0.74 -2.25
N GLU A 832 3.15 1.53 -2.52
CA GLU A 832 3.81 1.52 -3.84
C GLU A 832 4.41 0.15 -4.19
N LEU A 833 4.41 -0.21 -5.47
CA LEU A 833 4.86 -1.52 -5.96
C LEU A 833 6.14 -1.38 -6.79
N TYR A 834 7.22 -2.02 -6.34
CA TYR A 834 8.45 -2.21 -7.12
C TYR A 834 8.32 -3.45 -7.99
N GLN A 835 8.41 -3.28 -9.31
CA GLN A 835 8.28 -4.37 -10.28
C GLN A 835 9.66 -4.93 -10.62
N VAL A 836 9.80 -6.25 -10.56
CA VAL A 836 11.08 -6.91 -10.88
C VAL A 836 11.31 -6.91 -12.39
N ALA A 837 12.53 -6.54 -12.78
CA ALA A 837 13.01 -6.59 -14.15
C ALA A 837 14.30 -7.43 -14.27
N THR A 838 14.53 -8.02 -15.44
CA THR A 838 15.78 -8.73 -15.80
C THR A 838 15.98 -8.70 -17.31
N VAL A 839 17.16 -9.05 -17.82
CA VAL A 839 17.40 -9.23 -19.27
C VAL A 839 17.71 -10.69 -19.56
N LEU A 840 16.91 -11.28 -20.45
CA LEU A 840 17.04 -12.68 -20.86
C LEU A 840 17.27 -12.78 -22.36
N THR A 841 17.94 -13.85 -22.79
CA THR A 841 18.08 -14.18 -24.22
C THR A 841 16.78 -14.84 -24.70
N TYR A 842 15.86 -14.04 -25.21
CA TYR A 842 14.55 -14.49 -25.64
C TYR A 842 14.45 -14.46 -27.17
N LYS A 843 14.16 -15.61 -27.79
CA LYS A 843 14.06 -15.75 -29.26
C LYS A 843 15.33 -15.30 -30.01
N GLY A 844 16.51 -15.53 -29.42
CA GLY A 844 17.80 -15.23 -30.01
C GLY A 844 18.26 -13.77 -29.88
N SER A 845 17.64 -12.97 -29.01
CA SER A 845 18.05 -11.59 -28.73
C SER A 845 17.99 -11.29 -27.23
N GLU A 846 18.83 -10.39 -26.75
CA GLU A 846 18.72 -9.89 -25.37
C GLU A 846 17.49 -8.98 -25.26
N VAL A 847 16.54 -9.37 -24.41
CA VAL A 847 15.28 -8.66 -24.21
C VAL A 847 15.16 -8.22 -22.75
N PRO A 848 14.94 -6.92 -22.47
CA PRO A 848 14.57 -6.46 -21.14
C PRO A 848 13.12 -6.83 -20.85
N PHE A 849 12.93 -7.65 -19.82
CA PHE A 849 11.64 -7.90 -19.22
C PHE A 849 11.44 -6.85 -18.12
N GLU A 850 10.81 -5.73 -18.45
CA GLU A 850 10.53 -4.65 -17.47
C GLU A 850 9.56 -5.09 -16.36
N LYS A 851 8.86 -6.21 -16.54
CA LYS A 851 8.01 -6.88 -15.54
C LYS A 851 8.10 -8.38 -15.68
N ILE A 852 8.56 -9.09 -14.66
CA ILE A 852 8.57 -10.55 -14.64
C ILE A 852 7.19 -11.07 -14.21
N LEU A 853 6.60 -11.92 -15.05
CA LEU A 853 5.39 -12.68 -14.71
C LEU A 853 5.78 -13.95 -13.98
N ARG A 854 5.03 -14.32 -12.93
CA ARG A 854 5.22 -15.59 -12.19
C ARG A 854 4.88 -16.83 -13.02
N THR A 855 4.35 -16.64 -14.23
CA THR A 855 4.08 -17.69 -15.21
C THR A 855 5.23 -17.91 -16.20
N LEU A 856 6.25 -17.03 -16.24
CA LEU A 856 7.37 -17.16 -17.16
C LEU A 856 8.28 -18.33 -16.73
N ALA A 857 8.40 -19.35 -17.58
CA ALA A 857 9.36 -20.43 -17.40
C ALA A 857 10.42 -20.43 -18.52
N PHE A 858 11.69 -20.41 -18.11
CA PHE A 858 12.84 -20.15 -18.98
C PHE A 858 14.04 -21.01 -18.55
N LEU A 859 14.64 -21.72 -19.51
CA LEU A 859 15.85 -22.52 -19.30
C LEU A 859 16.90 -22.22 -20.38
N ASP A 860 18.03 -21.64 -19.97
CA ASP A 860 19.19 -21.43 -20.83
C ASP A 860 20.45 -22.01 -20.16
N VAL A 861 21.09 -22.98 -20.83
CA VAL A 861 22.36 -23.60 -20.44
C VAL A 861 23.38 -23.53 -21.57
N SER A 862 23.15 -22.63 -22.55
CA SER A 862 23.95 -22.54 -23.76
C SER A 862 25.38 -22.08 -23.52
N ASN A 863 26.26 -22.32 -24.49
CA ASN A 863 27.64 -21.87 -24.47
C ASN A 863 28.39 -22.30 -23.20
N ASN A 864 28.41 -23.61 -22.96
CA ASN A 864 29.09 -24.27 -21.85
C ASN A 864 29.84 -25.52 -22.37
N ALA A 865 30.36 -26.36 -21.48
CA ALA A 865 31.00 -27.64 -21.80
C ALA A 865 30.17 -28.85 -21.34
N LEU A 866 28.83 -28.74 -21.37
CA LEU A 866 27.92 -29.83 -21.00
C LEU A 866 27.95 -30.93 -22.07
N GLN A 867 27.84 -32.18 -21.64
CA GLN A 867 27.95 -33.37 -22.49
C GLN A 867 26.89 -34.42 -22.12
N GLY A 868 26.95 -35.58 -22.78
CA GLY A 868 25.96 -36.66 -22.59
C GLY A 868 24.71 -36.46 -23.43
N ARG A 869 23.64 -37.19 -23.13
CA ARG A 869 22.35 -37.08 -23.86
C ARG A 869 21.46 -36.04 -23.20
N ILE A 870 20.53 -35.46 -23.97
CA ILE A 870 19.43 -34.66 -23.40
C ILE A 870 18.42 -35.65 -22.77
N PRO A 871 18.16 -35.61 -21.46
CA PRO A 871 17.23 -36.51 -20.78
C PRO A 871 15.78 -36.39 -21.26
N GLU A 872 15.03 -37.50 -21.22
CA GLU A 872 13.63 -37.53 -21.66
C GLU A 872 12.71 -36.71 -20.73
N ASN A 873 13.05 -36.60 -19.44
CA ASN A 873 12.31 -35.84 -18.42
C ASN A 873 12.20 -34.33 -18.71
N ILE A 874 12.98 -33.77 -19.65
CA ILE A 874 12.76 -32.39 -20.09
C ILE A 874 11.32 -32.16 -20.56
N GLY A 875 10.65 -33.19 -21.10
CA GLY A 875 9.25 -33.12 -21.51
C GLY A 875 8.25 -33.01 -20.35
N GLU A 876 8.69 -33.16 -19.10
CA GLU A 876 7.84 -32.94 -17.90
C GLU A 876 7.73 -31.45 -17.54
N LEU A 877 8.65 -30.61 -18.01
CA LEU A 877 8.69 -29.17 -17.75
C LEU A 877 7.71 -28.40 -18.66
N VAL A 878 6.46 -28.82 -18.66
CA VAL A 878 5.42 -28.44 -19.64
C VAL A 878 5.09 -26.94 -19.72
N LEU A 879 5.54 -26.13 -18.75
CA LEU A 879 5.35 -24.68 -18.74
C LEU A 879 6.46 -23.91 -19.46
N LEU A 880 7.56 -24.57 -19.87
CA LEU A 880 8.70 -23.90 -20.53
C LEU A 880 8.28 -23.15 -21.80
N LEU A 881 8.68 -21.88 -21.87
CA LEU A 881 8.53 -21.02 -23.05
C LEU A 881 9.82 -20.96 -23.88
N VAL A 882 10.98 -21.10 -23.24
CA VAL A 882 12.28 -21.03 -23.89
C VAL A 882 13.19 -22.16 -23.39
N VAL A 883 13.80 -22.86 -24.35
CA VAL A 883 14.89 -23.80 -24.10
C VAL A 883 16.05 -23.46 -25.03
N ASN A 884 17.20 -23.13 -24.42
CA ASN A 884 18.44 -22.92 -25.15
C ASN A 884 19.55 -23.79 -24.55
N MET A 885 20.01 -24.76 -25.34
CA MET A 885 21.08 -25.69 -24.99
C MET A 885 22.21 -25.67 -26.03
N SER A 886 22.24 -24.63 -26.87
CA SER A 886 23.19 -24.49 -27.96
C SER A 886 24.64 -24.37 -27.49
N HIS A 887 25.59 -24.59 -28.39
CA HIS A 887 27.02 -24.42 -28.12
C HIS A 887 27.49 -25.23 -26.90
N ASN A 888 27.21 -26.53 -26.93
CA ASN A 888 27.64 -27.50 -25.92
C ASN A 888 28.20 -28.76 -26.63
N SER A 889 28.36 -29.86 -25.90
CA SER A 889 28.80 -31.15 -26.41
C SER A 889 27.74 -32.24 -26.19
N PHE A 890 26.44 -31.90 -26.30
CA PHE A 890 25.36 -32.89 -26.19
C PHE A 890 25.38 -33.88 -27.35
N THR A 891 25.11 -35.15 -27.06
CA THR A 891 25.22 -36.30 -27.97
C THR A 891 23.94 -37.12 -27.98
N GLY A 892 23.82 -38.11 -28.88
CA GLY A 892 22.63 -38.96 -28.97
C GLY A 892 21.43 -38.26 -29.62
N PRO A 893 20.23 -38.87 -29.61
CA PRO A 893 19.05 -38.32 -30.24
C PRO A 893 18.42 -37.16 -29.49
N ILE A 894 17.71 -36.30 -30.24
CA ILE A 894 16.77 -35.34 -29.65
C ILE A 894 15.60 -36.16 -29.06
N PRO A 895 15.27 -36.01 -27.76
CA PRO A 895 14.20 -36.79 -27.15
C PRO A 895 12.84 -36.38 -27.71
N PRO A 896 11.99 -37.34 -28.17
CA PRO A 896 10.63 -37.06 -28.64
C PRO A 896 9.75 -36.33 -27.61
N GLN A 897 10.03 -36.50 -26.32
CA GLN A 897 9.32 -35.89 -25.20
C GLN A 897 9.38 -34.36 -25.20
N LEU A 898 10.33 -33.74 -25.90
CA LEU A 898 10.31 -32.28 -26.15
C LEU A 898 9.02 -31.82 -26.86
N GLY A 899 8.35 -32.70 -27.61
CA GLY A 899 7.03 -32.44 -28.19
C GLY A 899 5.90 -32.27 -27.17
N HIS A 900 6.13 -32.57 -25.89
CA HIS A 900 5.18 -32.32 -24.79
C HIS A 900 5.17 -30.87 -24.31
N LEU A 901 6.20 -30.07 -24.65
CA LEU A 901 6.33 -28.67 -24.22
C LEU A 901 5.42 -27.75 -25.03
N ARG A 902 4.10 -27.91 -24.90
CA ARG A 902 3.10 -27.25 -25.76
C ARG A 902 3.15 -25.73 -25.73
N GLN A 903 3.73 -25.12 -24.70
CA GLN A 903 3.87 -23.66 -24.58
C GLN A 903 5.18 -23.13 -25.17
N LEU A 904 6.08 -24.01 -25.66
CA LEU A 904 7.41 -23.62 -26.09
C LEU A 904 7.37 -22.68 -27.30
N GLU A 905 8.04 -21.54 -27.17
CA GLU A 905 8.11 -20.50 -28.19
C GLU A 905 9.47 -20.41 -28.88
N SER A 906 10.53 -20.86 -28.20
CA SER A 906 11.92 -20.83 -28.69
C SER A 906 12.68 -22.09 -28.28
N LEU A 907 13.26 -22.78 -29.26
CA LEU A 907 14.11 -23.95 -29.07
C LEU A 907 15.42 -23.80 -29.85
N ASP A 908 16.54 -23.72 -29.14
CA ASP A 908 17.86 -23.72 -29.76
C ASP A 908 18.72 -24.86 -29.21
N LEU A 909 19.04 -25.82 -30.08
CA LEU A 909 19.91 -26.97 -29.80
C LEU A 909 21.15 -26.96 -30.73
N SER A 910 21.41 -25.85 -31.42
CA SER A 910 22.45 -25.74 -32.43
C SER A 910 23.86 -25.90 -31.86
N SER A 911 24.83 -26.21 -32.72
CA SER A 911 26.25 -26.34 -32.34
C SER A 911 26.45 -27.36 -31.21
N ASN A 912 26.04 -28.61 -31.44
CA ASN A 912 26.18 -29.75 -30.55
C ASN A 912 26.62 -30.99 -31.36
N GLU A 913 26.62 -32.16 -30.73
CA GLU A 913 26.90 -33.46 -31.37
C GLU A 913 25.66 -34.37 -31.45
N LEU A 914 24.45 -33.79 -31.49
CA LEU A 914 23.19 -34.53 -31.54
C LEU A 914 23.08 -35.32 -32.85
N SER A 915 22.53 -36.53 -32.80
CA SER A 915 22.53 -37.49 -33.90
C SER A 915 21.19 -38.22 -34.01
N GLY A 916 20.90 -38.88 -35.14
CA GLY A 916 19.59 -39.50 -35.36
C GLY A 916 18.59 -38.56 -36.02
N GLU A 917 17.32 -38.96 -36.04
CA GLU A 917 16.25 -38.20 -36.72
C GLU A 917 15.73 -37.04 -35.87
N ILE A 918 15.17 -36.02 -36.52
CA ILE A 918 14.38 -34.99 -35.84
C ILE A 918 13.02 -35.61 -35.49
N PRO A 919 12.63 -35.70 -34.20
CA PRO A 919 11.38 -36.35 -33.80
C PRO A 919 10.15 -35.68 -34.44
N GLN A 920 9.23 -36.49 -34.94
CA GLN A 920 8.00 -36.00 -35.56
C GLN A 920 7.08 -35.29 -34.55
N GLU A 921 7.24 -35.60 -33.26
CA GLU A 921 6.55 -35.00 -32.12
C GLU A 921 6.81 -33.50 -32.01
N LEU A 922 8.02 -33.03 -32.39
CA LEU A 922 8.33 -31.58 -32.40
C LEU A 922 7.44 -30.81 -33.37
N ALA A 923 6.96 -31.46 -34.43
CA ALA A 923 6.08 -30.84 -35.42
C ALA A 923 4.71 -30.43 -34.84
N SER A 924 4.40 -30.86 -33.61
CA SER A 924 3.17 -30.56 -32.88
C SER A 924 3.30 -29.39 -31.88
N LEU A 925 4.44 -28.70 -31.86
CA LEU A 925 4.66 -27.49 -31.06
C LEU A 925 4.11 -26.26 -31.79
N ASP A 926 2.82 -25.98 -31.61
CA ASP A 926 2.09 -24.95 -32.38
C ASP A 926 2.52 -23.51 -32.06
N PHE A 927 3.10 -23.26 -30.88
CA PHE A 927 3.58 -21.93 -30.47
C PHE A 927 5.06 -21.68 -30.79
N LEU A 928 5.77 -22.67 -31.35
CA LEU A 928 7.21 -22.58 -31.57
C LEU A 928 7.54 -21.59 -32.69
N THR A 929 8.08 -20.41 -32.33
CA THR A 929 8.40 -19.33 -33.26
C THR A 929 9.86 -19.31 -33.70
N VAL A 930 10.77 -19.82 -32.87
CA VAL A 930 12.21 -19.91 -33.17
C VAL A 930 12.66 -21.35 -32.97
N LEU A 931 13.25 -21.92 -34.02
CA LEU A 931 13.89 -23.22 -33.99
C LEU A 931 15.28 -23.11 -34.60
N ASN A 932 16.29 -23.62 -33.91
CA ASN A 932 17.63 -23.77 -34.45
C ASN A 932 18.25 -25.11 -34.04
N LEU A 933 18.55 -25.94 -35.04
CA LEU A 933 19.14 -27.27 -34.92
C LEU A 933 20.44 -27.38 -35.73
N SER A 934 20.99 -26.25 -36.21
CA SER A 934 22.16 -26.22 -37.08
C SER A 934 23.40 -26.80 -36.41
N GLU A 935 24.40 -27.18 -37.19
CA GLU A 935 25.70 -27.66 -36.70
C GLU A 935 25.57 -28.83 -35.70
N ASN A 936 24.97 -29.93 -36.17
CA ASN A 936 24.80 -31.18 -35.45
C ASN A 936 25.08 -32.38 -36.39
N LYS A 937 24.81 -33.61 -35.95
CA LYS A 937 24.97 -34.86 -36.71
C LYS A 937 23.60 -35.50 -37.06
N LEU A 938 22.56 -34.68 -37.24
CA LEU A 938 21.19 -35.15 -37.49
C LEU A 938 21.04 -35.74 -38.91
N LEU A 939 20.11 -36.69 -39.06
CA LEU A 939 19.85 -37.42 -40.29
C LEU A 939 18.37 -37.60 -40.57
N GLY A 940 18.02 -37.99 -41.80
CA GLY A 940 16.64 -38.29 -42.18
C GLY A 940 15.83 -37.06 -42.63
N PRO A 941 14.52 -37.24 -42.86
CA PRO A 941 13.66 -36.17 -43.36
C PRO A 941 13.34 -35.13 -42.28
N ILE A 942 13.27 -33.85 -42.66
CA ILE A 942 12.73 -32.79 -41.80
C ILE A 942 11.21 -33.00 -41.62
N PRO A 943 10.68 -33.01 -40.37
CA PRO A 943 9.25 -33.17 -40.09
C PRO A 943 8.38 -32.16 -40.82
N LYS A 944 7.25 -32.63 -41.34
CA LYS A 944 6.29 -31.78 -42.07
C LYS A 944 5.16 -31.34 -41.16
N SER A 945 5.09 -30.06 -40.84
CA SER A 945 3.90 -29.38 -40.33
C SER A 945 3.87 -27.93 -40.82
N PRO A 946 2.71 -27.25 -40.80
CA PRO A 946 2.62 -25.84 -41.19
C PRO A 946 3.65 -24.97 -40.46
N GLN A 947 3.82 -25.17 -39.15
CA GLN A 947 4.79 -24.43 -38.34
C GLN A 947 6.24 -24.77 -38.72
N PHE A 948 6.60 -26.04 -38.86
CA PHE A 948 7.97 -26.46 -39.21
C PHE A 948 8.43 -25.95 -40.58
N MET A 949 7.49 -25.80 -41.52
CA MET A 949 7.80 -25.26 -42.86
C MET A 949 8.07 -23.75 -42.86
N THR A 950 7.80 -23.03 -41.77
CA THR A 950 8.11 -21.59 -41.66
C THR A 950 9.57 -21.30 -41.31
N PHE A 951 10.29 -22.28 -40.77
CA PHE A 951 11.68 -22.09 -40.36
C PHE A 951 12.63 -21.99 -41.55
N SER A 952 13.65 -21.15 -41.41
CA SER A 952 14.67 -20.92 -42.44
C SER A 952 15.54 -22.16 -42.66
N SER A 953 16.11 -22.30 -43.85
CA SER A 953 17.12 -23.33 -44.13
C SER A 953 18.31 -23.23 -43.17
N SER A 954 18.65 -22.02 -42.69
CA SER A 954 19.73 -21.78 -41.72
C SER A 954 19.56 -22.57 -40.42
N SER A 955 18.31 -22.82 -39.99
CA SER A 955 18.00 -23.59 -38.78
C SER A 955 18.45 -25.05 -38.85
N PHE A 956 18.85 -25.55 -40.03
CA PHE A 956 19.18 -26.96 -40.25
C PHE A 956 20.57 -27.16 -40.89
N VAL A 957 21.27 -26.09 -41.29
CA VAL A 957 22.59 -26.14 -41.92
C VAL A 957 23.62 -26.81 -41.00
N GLY A 958 24.65 -27.46 -41.57
CA GLY A 958 25.67 -28.19 -40.80
C GLY A 958 25.30 -29.63 -40.45
N ASN A 959 24.08 -30.08 -40.81
CA ASN A 959 23.64 -31.46 -40.66
C ASN A 959 23.66 -32.21 -42.01
N ASP A 960 24.77 -32.84 -42.35
CA ASP A 960 24.96 -33.51 -43.65
C ASP A 960 23.93 -34.63 -43.92
N GLY A 961 23.34 -35.22 -42.88
CA GLY A 961 22.39 -36.32 -42.96
C GLY A 961 20.95 -35.89 -43.28
N LEU A 962 20.58 -34.62 -43.07
CA LEU A 962 19.20 -34.15 -43.23
C LEU A 962 18.79 -34.01 -44.69
N CYS A 963 17.49 -34.10 -44.97
CA CYS A 963 16.90 -33.88 -46.29
C CYS A 963 15.45 -33.38 -46.19
N GLY A 964 14.93 -32.80 -47.27
CA GLY A 964 13.58 -32.25 -47.37
C GLY A 964 13.52 -30.73 -47.12
N PRO A 965 12.42 -30.06 -47.50
CA PRO A 965 12.25 -28.62 -47.28
C PRO A 965 12.39 -28.26 -45.78
N PRO A 966 13.03 -27.13 -45.43
CA PRO A 966 13.51 -26.04 -46.29
C PRO A 966 14.89 -26.26 -46.95
N LEU A 967 15.53 -27.42 -46.80
CA LEU A 967 16.80 -27.72 -47.47
C LEU A 967 16.59 -28.04 -48.96
N SER A 968 17.59 -27.72 -49.79
CA SER A 968 17.60 -28.06 -51.22
C SER A 968 17.86 -29.55 -51.48
N LYS A 969 18.31 -30.30 -50.47
CA LYS A 969 18.63 -31.72 -50.57
C LYS A 969 17.35 -32.57 -50.47
N GLU A 970 17.01 -33.28 -51.53
CA GLU A 970 15.85 -34.18 -51.58
C GLU A 970 16.08 -35.49 -50.81
N CYS A 971 15.03 -36.05 -50.21
CA CYS A 971 15.09 -37.34 -49.53
C CYS A 971 14.96 -38.50 -50.52
N ILE A 972 15.98 -39.36 -50.58
CA ILE A 972 15.98 -40.54 -51.46
C ILE A 972 15.32 -41.71 -50.71
N ASN A 973 14.14 -42.15 -51.17
CA ASN A 973 13.49 -43.37 -50.69
C ASN A 973 14.17 -44.59 -51.31
N THR A 974 15.15 -45.18 -50.62
CA THR A 974 15.62 -46.53 -50.96
C THR A 974 15.74 -47.39 -49.70
N THR A 975 14.82 -48.35 -49.60
CA THR A 975 15.00 -49.57 -48.83
C THR A 975 16.22 -50.34 -49.34
N THR A 976 17.02 -50.84 -48.40
CA THR A 976 18.27 -51.64 -48.49
C THR A 976 19.61 -50.90 -48.61
N PRO A 977 20.58 -51.21 -47.71
CA PRO A 977 21.88 -50.56 -47.67
C PRO A 977 22.88 -51.28 -48.59
N THR A 978 23.57 -50.53 -49.42
CA THR A 978 24.89 -50.91 -49.93
C THR A 978 25.88 -49.85 -49.52
N VAL A 979 26.73 -50.21 -48.57
CA VAL A 979 27.96 -49.50 -48.24
C VAL A 979 28.82 -49.47 -49.51
N THR A 980 28.99 -48.29 -50.08
CA THR A 980 30.14 -47.97 -50.92
C THR A 980 30.87 -46.80 -50.29
N LEU A 981 31.95 -47.13 -49.58
CA LEU A 981 33.02 -46.20 -49.20
C LEU A 981 33.61 -45.60 -50.49
N ASN A 982 33.16 -44.41 -50.86
CA ASN A 982 33.84 -43.57 -51.83
C ASN A 982 34.65 -42.52 -51.08
N TYR A 983 35.95 -42.78 -50.97
CA TYR A 983 36.97 -41.83 -50.55
C TYR A 983 37.04 -40.71 -51.61
N SER A 984 36.19 -39.69 -51.46
CA SER A 984 36.31 -38.46 -52.24
C SER A 984 37.37 -37.58 -51.59
N LYS A 985 38.49 -37.42 -52.28
CA LYS A 985 39.58 -36.48 -51.94
C LYS A 985 39.01 -35.11 -51.57
N LYS A 986 39.29 -34.67 -50.34
CA LYS A 986 39.23 -33.28 -49.90
C LYS A 986 39.87 -32.39 -50.98
N LYS A 987 39.07 -31.60 -51.69
CA LYS A 987 39.56 -30.39 -52.36
C LYS A 987 39.60 -29.31 -51.30
N SER A 988 40.81 -28.83 -51.02
CA SER A 988 41.05 -27.67 -50.18
C SER A 988 40.50 -26.42 -50.86
N VAL A 989 39.29 -26.01 -50.51
CA VAL A 989 38.84 -24.63 -50.69
C VAL A 989 37.98 -24.30 -49.47
N ASP A 990 38.60 -23.66 -48.47
CA ASP A 990 37.99 -22.62 -47.61
C ASP A 990 38.90 -22.29 -46.41
N ILE A 991 40.14 -21.88 -46.73
CA ILE A 991 40.99 -21.13 -45.79
C ILE A 991 41.31 -19.74 -46.37
N ILE A 992 41.29 -19.60 -47.71
CA ILE A 992 41.57 -18.32 -48.38
C ILE A 992 40.37 -17.35 -48.32
N SER A 993 39.12 -17.85 -48.24
CA SER A 993 37.90 -17.05 -48.15
C SER A 993 37.75 -16.32 -46.79
N PHE A 994 38.17 -16.97 -45.69
CA PHE A 994 38.14 -16.37 -44.34
C PHE A 994 39.27 -15.36 -44.11
N PHE A 995 40.48 -15.62 -44.64
CA PHE A 995 41.58 -14.66 -44.56
C PHE A 995 41.33 -13.39 -45.38
N SER A 996 40.62 -13.49 -46.51
CA SER A 996 40.29 -12.32 -47.36
C SER A 996 39.19 -11.44 -46.74
N ALA A 997 38.20 -12.02 -46.05
CA ALA A 997 37.22 -11.26 -45.28
C ALA A 997 37.85 -10.57 -44.06
N GLY A 998 38.75 -11.25 -43.33
CA GLY A 998 39.46 -10.68 -42.18
C GLY A 998 40.43 -9.55 -42.56
N LEU A 999 41.16 -9.68 -43.67
CA LEU A 999 42.00 -8.61 -44.22
C LEU A 999 41.17 -7.43 -44.75
N GLY A 1000 40.01 -7.70 -45.37
CA GLY A 1000 39.09 -6.66 -45.82
C GLY A 1000 38.50 -5.81 -44.68
N PHE A 1001 38.10 -6.46 -43.58
CA PHE A 1001 37.59 -5.78 -42.39
C PHE A 1001 38.69 -5.01 -41.65
N GLY A 1002 39.89 -5.59 -41.50
CA GLY A 1002 41.02 -4.92 -40.86
C GLY A 1002 41.49 -3.68 -41.62
N VAL A 1003 41.54 -3.75 -42.95
CA VAL A 1003 41.91 -2.60 -43.80
C VAL A 1003 40.80 -1.55 -43.84
N GLY A 1004 39.53 -1.94 -43.89
CA GLY A 1004 38.40 -1.01 -43.81
C GLY A 1004 38.33 -0.25 -42.48
N PHE A 1005 38.58 -0.94 -41.36
CA PHE A 1005 38.62 -0.35 -40.02
C PHE A 1005 39.80 0.61 -39.84
N ALA A 1006 40.99 0.25 -40.36
CA ALA A 1006 42.16 1.12 -40.35
C ALA A 1006 41.95 2.38 -41.20
N ILE A 1007 41.29 2.28 -42.37
CA ILE A 1007 40.96 3.44 -43.22
C ILE A 1007 39.93 4.34 -42.53
N ALA A 1008 38.92 3.79 -41.85
CA ALA A 1008 37.94 4.57 -41.11
C ALA A 1008 38.57 5.37 -39.96
N ILE A 1009 39.52 4.78 -39.23
CA ILE A 1009 40.30 5.48 -38.18
C ILE A 1009 41.16 6.59 -38.79
N VAL A 1010 41.84 6.33 -39.92
CA VAL A 1010 42.65 7.36 -40.60
C VAL A 1010 41.79 8.50 -41.14
N VAL A 1011 40.60 8.23 -41.68
CA VAL A 1011 39.67 9.28 -42.17
C VAL A 1011 39.07 10.08 -41.01
N ALA A 1012 38.78 9.44 -39.87
CA ALA A 1012 38.25 10.11 -38.68
C ALA A 1012 39.30 10.95 -37.93
N TRP A 1013 40.58 10.59 -38.00
CA TRP A 1013 41.67 11.28 -37.27
C TRP A 1013 42.53 12.23 -38.13
N VAL A 1014 42.57 12.05 -39.46
CA VAL A 1014 43.49 12.81 -40.35
C VAL A 1014 42.78 13.87 -41.20
N VAL A 1015 41.45 13.97 -41.16
CA VAL A 1015 40.70 15.05 -41.85
C VAL A 1015 40.25 16.11 -40.83
N PRO A 1016 41.00 17.21 -40.62
CA PRO A 1016 40.49 18.32 -39.85
C PRO A 1016 39.44 19.05 -40.67
N ILE A 1017 38.18 18.95 -40.24
CA ILE A 1017 37.07 19.72 -40.78
C ILE A 1017 37.38 21.21 -40.54
N ARG A 1018 37.79 21.87 -41.62
CA ARG A 1018 37.94 23.32 -41.71
C ARG A 1018 36.55 23.97 -41.56
N LYS A 1019 36.38 24.76 -40.50
CA LYS A 1019 35.32 25.75 -40.30
C LYS A 1019 35.13 26.62 -41.54
N ARG A 1020 33.87 26.89 -41.92
CA ARG A 1020 33.47 28.15 -42.55
C ARG A 1020 32.13 28.63 -41.99
N SER A 1021 32.23 29.79 -41.34
CA SER A 1021 31.29 30.94 -41.27
C SER A 1021 29.80 30.67 -41.36
#